data_AF-A0A5J6IEZ6-F1
#
_entry.id   AF-A0A5J6IEZ6-F1
#
_cell.length_a   1.000
_cell.length_b   1.000
_cell.length_c   1.000
_cell.angle_alpha   90.00
_cell.angle_beta   90.00
_cell.angle_gamma   90.00
#
_symmetry.space_group_name_H-M   'P 1'
#
loop_
_entity.id
_entity.type
_entity.pdbx_description
1 polymer ?
#
loop_
_entity_poly.entity_id
_entity_poly.type
_entity_poly.pdbx_seq_one_letter_code
_entity_poly.pdbx_strand_id
1 'polypeptide(L)'
;MAAPPSPYRHAGFFLLRTPALPASTFHRLTDDAALSALSGTPRVRRALEVASPSLGAALREGHEPGDGKRGRRIRSGLLRYLTRMSTRPTPYGAFAAVTMGEFGPRTTARLGAGAVGRQRIRADMGWLMLFVREAQQRVGAADGLALVWNALAHPSGERIVLPQADAYGQGEGKAARILDTEAVRLVRERTRGPVPCPYGEVVAELSAAFPDAPAERLNALIGELLDLGFLLSDLRPPLTLPHPEHHVAERLAKTAGTTAADLARELDGVAGAARHAETSDTADELVALRAAQRALVPAHRGETFHLDAAADLRGGGMTAAVGEAAADAVGVLARLADALPGPDRHLAAYAEAFMERYGTGALVPLTDVLSPLTGLDAPAGYLQPPPAAPPEPGPEPVTRAYERVLAEQLGGTPPGGAVELSDALEDRLVRAALRDRAEDRAAHGHGRHQGAGAGTPVAAVDVYLQVHAAGADAIDRGEWRLVLNDDGLAPGGCTFGRFFDLFDDAQREGLRRYARHRQELAPHAVVAELSYVPAHGRGANVAVRPLHHDFEIPVNVPPTVPEERVIALDDLYVAADHTGLFLWSRRLGREVIVAEGHMLTPAAAPNVCRFLTDVSRLRRRTVGGFTWAGLEGGPYLPRVVRGRVVLRAAEWTLTAGQLAAARPTDSGARAAEPAPGATDTPETRDALARWRAQWRVPRYVYLVEHDNRLLLDLDRPGCRTELLRELRTSSAVRLQEMLPGFDGLWLRDESGDAYVSELVVPLLPAGQAAQPAAPDRTSPRHAPAAVARPRHLPGDRWSCLKLYSCFDRHDEILAGPLRALADALRRDGRADRWFFIRYADPRPHLRIRFRAPGQATPAEHGALLTELLAFGRDMVRRGLAGDLEIASYEPEVVRYGGPRVHDAIERLFEAGSDTALQVVDRMWGGELDMRAEFVAVAVLDALYDRWGLDVRARFAVAPGAAGAEETAARSLYREHRDYLGELLAPWDLRPHPRGRADHAALAPLLVTQAAAAAGAGRAVRDAAARGELWGTEEDVLASLAHMTVNRLLPVDLSREERIYGVWKNVLRTIGGRPA
;
A
#
# COMPACT_ATOMS: atom_id res chain seq x y z
N MET A 1 29.73 -20.86 -5.26
CA MET A 1 29.28 -20.68 -3.87
C MET A 1 27.94 -21.39 -3.75
N ALA A 2 27.67 -22.11 -2.66
CA ALA A 2 26.34 -22.67 -2.42
C ALA A 2 25.31 -21.52 -2.31
N ALA A 3 24.11 -21.71 -2.87
CA ALA A 3 23.05 -20.74 -2.74
C ALA A 3 22.72 -20.47 -1.26
N PRO A 4 22.44 -19.22 -0.87
CA PRO A 4 22.02 -18.92 0.49
C PRO A 4 20.72 -19.68 0.84
N PRO A 5 20.55 -20.14 2.10
CA PRO A 5 19.34 -20.83 2.52
C PRO A 5 18.11 -19.94 2.31
N SER A 6 16.96 -20.55 2.01
CA SER A 6 15.72 -19.79 1.81
C SER A 6 15.37 -18.96 3.06
N PRO A 7 14.93 -17.69 2.88
CA PRO A 7 14.43 -16.89 4.00
C PRO A 7 13.05 -17.35 4.49
N TYR A 8 12.48 -18.41 3.91
CA TYR A 8 11.15 -18.93 4.22
C TYR A 8 11.16 -20.39 4.65
N ARG A 9 10.10 -20.76 5.39
CA ARG A 9 9.71 -22.15 5.70
C ARG A 9 8.20 -22.29 5.61
N HIS A 10 7.69 -23.47 5.26
CA HIS A 10 6.26 -23.72 5.25
C HIS A 10 5.70 -23.85 6.68
N ALA A 11 4.44 -23.48 6.90
CA ALA A 11 3.80 -23.50 8.22
C ALA A 11 3.30 -24.89 8.68
N GLY A 12 3.67 -25.97 7.97
CA GLY A 12 3.27 -27.35 8.28
C GLY A 12 1.92 -27.80 7.72
N PHE A 13 1.11 -26.89 7.16
CA PHE A 13 -0.18 -27.20 6.54
C PHE A 13 -0.35 -26.49 5.20
N PHE A 14 -1.38 -26.86 4.43
CA PHE A 14 -1.76 -26.22 3.17
C PHE A 14 -3.28 -26.20 2.99
N LEU A 15 -3.80 -25.27 2.18
CA LEU A 15 -5.17 -25.32 1.67
C LEU A 15 -5.18 -26.09 0.35
N LEU A 16 -6.00 -27.11 0.21
CA LEU A 16 -6.28 -27.77 -1.06
C LEU A 16 -7.56 -27.18 -1.67
N ARG A 17 -7.49 -26.86 -2.96
CA ARG A 17 -8.60 -26.38 -3.77
C ARG A 17 -8.76 -27.27 -4.99
N THR A 18 -9.99 -27.62 -5.33
CA THR A 18 -10.27 -28.51 -6.46
C THR A 18 -11.63 -28.21 -7.08
N PRO A 19 -11.81 -28.30 -8.41
CA PRO A 19 -13.10 -28.08 -9.04
C PRO A 19 -14.07 -29.22 -8.70
N ALA A 20 -15.36 -28.97 -8.85
CA ALA A 20 -16.41 -29.89 -8.46
C ALA A 20 -16.45 -31.16 -9.33
N LEU A 21 -16.13 -31.05 -10.62
CA LEU A 21 -16.18 -32.14 -11.59
C LEU A 21 -14.76 -32.61 -11.96
N PRO A 22 -14.59 -33.88 -12.34
CA PRO A 22 -13.30 -34.38 -12.78
C PRO A 22 -12.91 -33.74 -14.10
N ALA A 23 -11.60 -33.66 -14.35
CA ALA A 23 -11.02 -33.05 -15.54
C ALA A 23 -11.47 -33.75 -16.84
N SER A 24 -11.80 -35.06 -16.76
CA SER A 24 -12.39 -35.85 -17.84
C SER A 24 -13.70 -35.24 -18.38
N THR A 25 -14.41 -34.45 -17.58
CA THR A 25 -15.62 -33.72 -18.01
C THR A 25 -15.34 -32.72 -19.11
N PHE A 26 -14.20 -32.03 -19.10
CA PHE A 26 -13.82 -31.11 -20.17
C PHE A 26 -13.75 -31.83 -21.53
N HIS A 27 -13.26 -33.06 -21.55
CA HIS A 27 -13.19 -33.83 -22.79
C HIS A 27 -14.57 -34.21 -23.34
N ARG A 28 -15.60 -34.29 -22.49
CA ARG A 28 -16.99 -34.55 -22.89
C ARG A 28 -17.72 -33.33 -23.46
N LEU A 29 -17.14 -32.12 -23.37
CA LEU A 29 -17.74 -30.89 -23.91
C LEU A 29 -17.53 -30.79 -25.44
N THR A 30 -18.17 -31.67 -26.21
CA THR A 30 -17.95 -31.83 -27.66
C THR A 30 -18.92 -31.04 -28.52
N ASP A 31 -20.19 -31.01 -28.14
CA ASP A 31 -21.30 -30.47 -28.92
C ASP A 31 -22.47 -30.04 -28.03
N ASP A 32 -23.51 -29.48 -28.64
CA ASP A 32 -24.70 -28.98 -27.94
C ASP A 32 -25.42 -30.07 -27.15
N ALA A 33 -25.51 -31.31 -27.66
CA ALA A 33 -26.19 -32.40 -26.97
C ALA A 33 -25.43 -32.81 -25.70
N ALA A 34 -24.10 -32.86 -25.76
CA ALA A 34 -23.27 -33.14 -24.60
C ALA A 34 -23.35 -32.03 -23.53
N LEU A 35 -23.40 -30.76 -23.96
CA LEU A 35 -23.61 -29.61 -23.07
C LEU A 35 -24.97 -29.70 -22.36
N SER A 36 -26.04 -30.01 -23.09
CA SER A 36 -27.39 -30.18 -22.54
C SER A 36 -27.47 -31.34 -21.56
N ALA A 37 -26.90 -32.51 -21.92
CA ALA A 37 -26.88 -33.68 -21.04
C ALA A 37 -26.19 -33.40 -19.69
N LEU A 38 -25.01 -32.77 -19.72
CA LEU A 38 -24.27 -32.42 -18.49
C LEU A 38 -24.98 -31.35 -17.67
N SER A 39 -25.57 -30.35 -18.33
CA SER A 39 -26.33 -29.29 -17.65
C SER A 39 -27.64 -29.78 -17.02
N GLY A 40 -28.15 -30.95 -17.45
CA GLY A 40 -29.27 -31.65 -16.83
C GLY A 40 -28.96 -32.27 -15.46
N THR A 41 -27.70 -32.48 -15.10
CA THR A 41 -27.33 -33.15 -13.85
C THR A 41 -27.65 -32.27 -12.63
N PRO A 42 -28.16 -32.84 -11.50
CA PRO A 42 -28.58 -32.06 -10.33
C PRO A 42 -27.48 -31.12 -9.81
N ARG A 43 -26.25 -31.64 -9.69
CA ARG A 43 -25.08 -30.88 -9.22
C ARG A 43 -24.71 -29.71 -10.13
N VAL A 44 -24.80 -29.87 -11.45
CA VAL A 44 -24.54 -28.77 -12.40
C VAL A 44 -25.65 -27.75 -12.36
N ARG A 45 -26.93 -28.17 -12.35
CA ARG A 45 -28.07 -27.24 -12.22
C ARG A 45 -27.95 -26.38 -10.96
N ARG A 46 -27.59 -27.00 -9.84
CA ARG A 46 -27.37 -26.31 -8.57
C ARG A 46 -26.23 -25.29 -8.67
N ALA A 47 -25.08 -25.66 -9.24
CA ALA A 47 -23.98 -24.72 -9.43
C ALA A 47 -24.34 -23.56 -10.38
N LEU A 48 -25.04 -23.84 -11.48
CA LEU A 48 -25.53 -22.83 -12.40
C LEU A 48 -26.51 -21.86 -11.72
N GLU A 49 -27.36 -22.35 -10.82
CA GLU A 49 -28.24 -21.47 -10.05
C GLU A 49 -27.49 -20.52 -9.12
N VAL A 50 -26.36 -20.93 -8.57
CA VAL A 50 -25.52 -20.05 -7.72
C VAL A 50 -24.81 -18.99 -8.55
N ALA A 51 -24.25 -19.35 -9.72
CA ALA A 51 -23.41 -18.45 -10.50
C ALA A 51 -24.13 -17.64 -11.58
N SER A 52 -25.24 -18.15 -12.12
CA SER A 52 -25.96 -17.55 -13.23
C SER A 52 -27.46 -17.88 -13.17
N PRO A 53 -28.22 -17.18 -12.32
CA PRO A 53 -29.65 -17.39 -12.14
C PRO A 53 -30.44 -17.31 -13.44
N SER A 54 -30.00 -16.43 -14.36
CA SER A 54 -30.64 -16.25 -15.67
C SER A 54 -30.41 -17.41 -16.61
N LEU A 55 -29.22 -18.04 -16.58
CA LEU A 55 -28.94 -19.25 -17.35
C LEU A 55 -29.71 -20.44 -16.76
N GLY A 56 -29.71 -20.60 -15.44
CA GLY A 56 -30.47 -21.66 -14.78
C GLY A 56 -31.99 -21.53 -15.01
N ALA A 57 -32.53 -20.31 -15.00
CA ALA A 57 -33.92 -20.05 -15.39
C ALA A 57 -34.20 -20.42 -16.84
N ALA A 58 -33.34 -20.03 -17.78
CA ALA A 58 -33.51 -20.37 -19.20
C ALA A 58 -33.53 -21.89 -19.43
N LEU A 59 -32.70 -22.65 -18.70
CA LEU A 59 -32.70 -24.12 -18.80
C LEU A 59 -33.98 -24.73 -18.19
N ARG A 60 -34.52 -24.19 -17.09
CA ARG A 60 -35.82 -24.62 -16.53
C ARG A 60 -36.99 -24.34 -17.47
N GLU A 61 -36.94 -23.21 -18.18
CA GLU A 61 -37.91 -22.84 -19.21
C GLU A 61 -37.81 -23.72 -20.49
N GLY A 62 -36.86 -24.65 -20.55
CA GLY A 62 -36.67 -25.57 -21.68
C GLY A 62 -35.90 -24.96 -22.86
N HIS A 63 -35.13 -23.90 -22.64
CA HIS A 63 -34.27 -23.34 -23.68
C HIS A 63 -32.95 -24.09 -23.81
N GLU A 64 -32.60 -24.44 -25.04
CA GLU A 64 -31.42 -25.24 -25.36
C GLU A 64 -30.35 -24.44 -26.12
N PRO A 65 -29.09 -24.90 -26.11
CA PRO A 65 -28.06 -24.46 -27.05
C PRO A 65 -28.54 -24.57 -28.51
N GLY A 66 -28.06 -23.66 -29.36
CA GLY A 66 -28.42 -23.67 -30.78
C GLY A 66 -27.95 -22.42 -31.51
N ASP A 67 -28.29 -22.31 -32.79
CA ASP A 67 -27.73 -21.28 -33.66
C ASP A 67 -28.43 -19.92 -33.60
N GLY A 68 -29.60 -19.82 -32.95
CA GLY A 68 -30.24 -18.53 -32.67
C GLY A 68 -29.45 -17.66 -31.67
N LYS A 69 -29.69 -16.34 -31.62
CA LYS A 69 -28.98 -15.43 -30.69
C LYS A 69 -29.02 -15.91 -29.23
N ARG A 70 -30.18 -16.38 -28.75
CA ARG A 70 -30.36 -16.94 -27.40
C ARG A 70 -29.62 -18.27 -27.24
N GLY A 71 -29.78 -19.20 -28.19
CA GLY A 71 -29.09 -20.49 -28.19
C GLY A 71 -27.56 -20.37 -28.15
N ARG A 72 -26.98 -19.43 -28.91
CA ARG A 72 -25.53 -19.17 -28.90
C ARG A 72 -25.04 -18.65 -27.54
N ARG A 73 -25.85 -17.83 -26.86
CA ARG A 73 -25.55 -17.34 -25.51
C ARG A 73 -25.61 -18.47 -24.47
N ILE A 74 -26.59 -19.37 -24.59
CA ILE A 74 -26.71 -20.57 -23.75
C ILE A 74 -25.51 -21.50 -23.98
N ARG A 75 -25.18 -21.80 -25.25
CA ARG A 75 -24.01 -22.61 -25.64
C ARG A 75 -22.73 -22.08 -25.01
N SER A 76 -22.45 -20.78 -25.17
CA SER A 76 -21.26 -20.15 -24.59
C SER A 76 -21.26 -20.21 -23.06
N GLY A 77 -22.40 -19.90 -22.43
CA GLY A 77 -22.55 -19.96 -20.98
C GLY A 77 -22.26 -21.35 -20.43
N LEU A 78 -22.88 -22.39 -21.01
CA LEU A 78 -22.67 -23.79 -20.62
C LEU A 78 -21.21 -24.21 -20.83
N LEU A 79 -20.62 -23.91 -21.99
CA LEU A 79 -19.21 -24.26 -22.25
C LEU A 79 -18.28 -23.63 -21.20
N ARG A 80 -18.44 -22.33 -20.91
CA ARG A 80 -17.61 -21.61 -19.93
C ARG A 80 -17.80 -22.14 -18.51
N TYR A 81 -19.04 -22.36 -18.07
CA TYR A 81 -19.33 -22.84 -16.72
C TYR A 81 -18.93 -24.31 -16.52
N LEU A 82 -19.19 -25.19 -17.48
CA LEU A 82 -18.77 -26.60 -17.38
C LEU A 82 -17.24 -26.75 -17.46
N THR A 83 -16.58 -25.94 -18.28
CA THR A 83 -15.10 -25.85 -18.28
C THR A 83 -14.62 -25.41 -16.90
N ARG A 84 -15.19 -24.33 -16.34
CA ARG A 84 -14.85 -23.89 -14.98
C ARG A 84 -15.04 -25.00 -13.94
N MET A 85 -16.18 -25.69 -13.96
CA MET A 85 -16.51 -26.78 -13.02
C MET A 85 -15.58 -27.97 -13.10
N SER A 86 -14.78 -28.12 -14.16
CA SER A 86 -13.89 -29.26 -14.37
C SER A 86 -12.40 -28.92 -14.37
N THR A 87 -12.05 -27.65 -14.57
CA THR A 87 -10.64 -27.26 -14.78
C THR A 87 -10.16 -26.11 -13.91
N ARG A 88 -11.04 -25.39 -13.19
CA ARG A 88 -10.64 -24.22 -12.39
C ARG A 88 -10.85 -24.47 -10.89
N PRO A 89 -9.77 -24.64 -10.10
CA PRO A 89 -9.87 -24.92 -8.67
C PRO A 89 -10.25 -23.68 -7.82
N THR A 90 -10.30 -22.48 -8.40
CA THR A 90 -10.64 -21.24 -7.68
C THR A 90 -12.06 -21.30 -7.08
N PRO A 91 -12.21 -21.21 -5.73
CA PRO A 91 -13.50 -21.32 -5.04
C PRO A 91 -14.53 -20.31 -5.52
N TYR A 92 -15.68 -20.78 -5.99
CA TYR A 92 -16.79 -19.94 -6.41
C TYR A 92 -18.10 -20.72 -6.35
N GLY A 93 -18.92 -20.48 -5.32
CA GLY A 93 -20.16 -21.22 -5.15
C GLY A 93 -19.90 -22.73 -5.08
N ALA A 94 -20.70 -23.48 -5.84
CA ALA A 94 -20.59 -24.93 -5.93
C ALA A 94 -19.65 -25.42 -7.06
N PHE A 95 -18.85 -24.54 -7.68
CA PHE A 95 -17.95 -24.89 -8.79
C PHE A 95 -16.64 -25.52 -8.33
N ALA A 96 -16.20 -25.21 -7.12
CA ALA A 96 -14.95 -25.70 -6.56
C ALA A 96 -15.08 -25.76 -5.04
N ALA A 97 -14.30 -26.64 -4.44
CA ALA A 97 -14.32 -26.92 -3.01
C ALA A 97 -12.94 -26.75 -2.38
N VAL A 98 -12.91 -26.48 -1.08
CA VAL A 98 -11.69 -26.25 -0.30
C VAL A 98 -11.58 -27.18 0.89
N THR A 99 -10.38 -27.48 1.32
CA THR A 99 -10.12 -28.19 2.59
C THR A 99 -8.67 -27.95 3.01
N MET A 100 -8.30 -28.29 4.24
CA MET A 100 -6.91 -28.21 4.69
C MET A 100 -6.27 -29.59 4.79
N GLY A 101 -5.00 -29.65 4.39
CA GLY A 101 -4.13 -30.81 4.58
C GLY A 101 -2.84 -30.44 5.32
N GLU A 102 -2.04 -31.44 5.64
CA GLU A 102 -0.81 -31.32 6.41
C GLU A 102 0.40 -31.83 5.63
N PHE A 103 1.54 -31.18 5.82
CA PHE A 103 2.81 -31.69 5.32
C PHE A 103 3.36 -32.77 6.25
N GLY A 104 3.79 -33.88 5.69
CA GLY A 104 4.32 -35.03 6.42
C GLY A 104 5.29 -35.85 5.57
N PRO A 105 5.58 -37.11 5.96
CA PRO A 105 6.56 -37.93 5.27
C PRO A 105 6.06 -38.56 3.95
N ARG A 106 4.73 -38.61 3.74
CA ARG A 106 4.10 -39.29 2.60
C ARG A 106 2.84 -38.58 2.15
N THR A 107 2.50 -38.76 0.87
CA THR A 107 1.31 -38.21 0.24
C THR A 107 0.16 -39.21 0.34
N THR A 108 -0.88 -38.85 1.09
CA THR A 108 -2.05 -39.71 1.35
C THR A 108 -3.37 -39.09 0.90
N ALA A 109 -3.33 -37.82 0.48
CA ALA A 109 -4.49 -37.07 0.02
C ALA A 109 -5.16 -37.72 -1.21
N ARG A 110 -6.46 -38.04 -1.07
CA ARG A 110 -7.35 -38.47 -2.16
C ARG A 110 -8.76 -37.95 -1.91
N LEU A 111 -9.55 -37.76 -2.95
CA LEU A 111 -10.96 -37.40 -2.79
C LEU A 111 -11.80 -38.64 -2.44
N GLY A 112 -12.94 -38.44 -1.79
CA GLY A 112 -13.95 -39.49 -1.58
C GLY A 112 -14.67 -39.87 -2.88
N ALA A 113 -15.98 -40.11 -2.83
CA ALA A 113 -16.78 -40.40 -4.02
C ALA A 113 -16.87 -39.23 -5.02
N GLY A 114 -16.46 -38.03 -4.61
CA GLY A 114 -16.32 -36.86 -5.47
C GLY A 114 -15.71 -35.68 -4.74
N ALA A 115 -15.50 -34.57 -5.44
CA ALA A 115 -14.78 -33.42 -4.88
C ALA A 115 -15.54 -32.63 -3.80
N VAL A 116 -16.86 -32.48 -3.88
CA VAL A 116 -17.64 -31.64 -2.94
C VAL A 116 -18.25 -32.52 -1.85
N GLY A 117 -17.96 -32.21 -0.59
CA GLY A 117 -18.53 -32.84 0.59
C GLY A 117 -19.65 -31.99 1.21
N ARG A 118 -19.28 -31.05 2.08
CA ARG A 118 -20.23 -30.14 2.76
C ARG A 118 -20.37 -28.82 2.00
N GLN A 119 -21.55 -28.21 2.03
CA GLN A 119 -21.79 -26.85 1.54
C GLN A 119 -22.19 -25.95 2.71
N ARG A 120 -21.84 -24.67 2.62
CA ARG A 120 -22.28 -23.61 3.53
C ARG A 120 -22.91 -22.49 2.73
N ILE A 121 -24.10 -22.07 3.13
CA ILE A 121 -24.88 -20.97 2.57
C ILE A 121 -25.10 -19.93 3.67
N ARG A 122 -24.83 -18.68 3.34
CA ARG A 122 -25.14 -17.52 4.20
C ARG A 122 -25.79 -16.42 3.38
N ALA A 123 -26.34 -15.41 4.05
CA ALA A 123 -26.84 -14.23 3.35
C ALA A 123 -25.70 -13.52 2.59
N ASP A 124 -25.99 -13.03 1.39
CA ASP A 124 -25.07 -12.14 0.67
C ASP A 124 -24.98 -10.82 1.43
N MET A 125 -23.78 -10.34 1.70
CA MET A 125 -23.59 -9.10 2.48
C MET A 125 -24.16 -7.85 1.79
N GLY A 126 -24.23 -7.81 0.45
CA GLY A 126 -24.91 -6.72 -0.25
C GLY A 126 -26.42 -6.71 0.00
N TRP A 127 -27.04 -7.89 -0.02
CA TRP A 127 -28.45 -8.06 0.35
C TRP A 127 -28.69 -7.78 1.84
N LEU A 128 -27.85 -8.33 2.72
CA LEU A 128 -28.02 -8.20 4.18
C LEU A 128 -27.82 -6.77 4.65
N MET A 129 -26.83 -6.04 4.12
CA MET A 129 -26.64 -4.63 4.49
C MET A 129 -27.80 -3.74 4.01
N LEU A 130 -28.42 -4.06 2.88
CA LEU A 130 -29.64 -3.38 2.45
C LEU A 130 -30.83 -3.72 3.34
N PHE A 131 -30.98 -4.98 3.74
CA PHE A 131 -31.96 -5.38 4.76
C PHE A 131 -31.76 -4.59 6.06
N VAL A 132 -30.52 -4.49 6.57
CA VAL A 132 -30.20 -3.72 7.78
C VAL A 132 -30.60 -2.25 7.62
N ARG A 133 -30.35 -1.63 6.47
CA ARG A 133 -30.78 -0.25 6.17
C ARG A 133 -32.30 -0.10 6.24
N GLU A 134 -33.04 -0.95 5.52
CA GLU A 134 -34.51 -0.90 5.50
C GLU A 134 -35.12 -1.23 6.87
N ALA A 135 -34.55 -2.19 7.59
CA ALA A 135 -34.93 -2.53 8.96
C ALA A 135 -34.71 -1.35 9.91
N GLN A 136 -33.54 -0.69 9.85
CA GLN A 136 -33.22 0.49 10.65
C GLN A 136 -34.21 1.64 10.41
N GLN A 137 -34.62 1.86 9.16
CA GLN A 137 -35.61 2.90 8.80
C GLN A 137 -37.01 2.59 9.33
N ARG A 138 -37.40 1.31 9.36
CA ARG A 138 -38.72 0.86 9.84
C ARG A 138 -38.81 0.81 11.36
N VAL A 139 -37.73 0.40 12.02
CA VAL A 139 -37.62 0.31 13.48
C VAL A 139 -37.36 1.70 14.08
N GLY A 140 -36.68 2.58 13.33
CA GLY A 140 -36.28 3.91 13.80
C GLY A 140 -35.22 3.81 14.91
N ALA A 141 -35.08 4.90 15.65
CA ALA A 141 -34.18 4.94 16.81
C ALA A 141 -34.94 4.36 18.02
N ALA A 142 -34.63 3.11 18.37
CA ALA A 142 -35.41 2.31 19.31
C ALA A 142 -34.55 1.76 20.46
N ASP A 143 -35.19 1.59 21.62
CA ASP A 143 -34.57 0.95 22.78
C ASP A 143 -34.11 -0.48 22.45
N GLY A 144 -32.97 -0.87 23.00
CA GLY A 144 -32.32 -2.15 22.72
C GLY A 144 -31.28 -2.11 21.58
N LEU A 145 -31.25 -1.04 20.79
CA LEU A 145 -30.13 -0.74 19.89
C LEU A 145 -28.96 -0.10 20.63
N ALA A 146 -27.75 -0.31 20.13
CA ALA A 146 -26.56 0.42 20.52
C ALA A 146 -26.00 1.22 19.34
N LEU A 147 -25.47 2.40 19.63
CA LEU A 147 -25.05 3.41 18.69
C LEU A 147 -23.53 3.61 18.74
N VAL A 148 -22.94 3.80 17.57
CA VAL A 148 -21.51 4.08 17.39
C VAL A 148 -21.37 5.26 16.45
N TRP A 149 -20.50 6.20 16.79
CA TRP A 149 -20.13 7.28 15.89
C TRP A 149 -19.33 6.72 14.71
N ASN A 150 -19.66 7.16 13.49
CA ASN A 150 -18.92 6.76 12.31
C ASN A 150 -17.47 7.28 12.40
N ALA A 151 -16.51 6.35 12.48
CA ALA A 151 -15.11 6.67 12.71
C ALA A 151 -14.45 7.43 11.54
N LEU A 152 -15.10 7.47 10.36
CA LEU A 152 -14.66 8.24 9.20
C LEU A 152 -15.13 9.70 9.24
N ALA A 153 -16.06 10.05 10.13
CA ALA A 153 -16.57 11.40 10.28
C ALA A 153 -15.61 12.24 11.14
N HIS A 154 -15.17 13.39 10.61
CA HIS A 154 -14.21 14.27 11.28
C HIS A 154 -14.71 15.72 11.31
N PRO A 155 -14.31 16.51 12.33
CA PRO A 155 -14.61 17.93 12.38
C PRO A 155 -13.82 18.71 11.32
N SER A 156 -14.47 19.70 10.71
CA SER A 156 -13.91 20.65 9.74
C SER A 156 -14.59 22.01 9.91
N GLY A 157 -13.96 22.91 10.66
CA GLY A 157 -14.57 24.19 11.04
C GLY A 157 -15.79 23.98 11.94
N GLU A 158 -16.90 24.63 11.63
CA GLU A 158 -18.18 24.51 12.36
C GLU A 158 -19.01 23.28 11.93
N ARG A 159 -18.44 22.39 11.11
CA ARG A 159 -19.14 21.24 10.54
C ARG A 159 -18.44 19.93 10.85
N ILE A 160 -19.19 18.85 10.84
CA ILE A 160 -18.67 17.49 10.75
C ILE A 160 -18.81 17.03 9.31
N VAL A 161 -17.74 16.50 8.74
CA VAL A 161 -17.69 15.95 7.39
C VAL A 161 -17.57 14.44 7.47
N LEU A 162 -18.46 13.75 6.77
CA LEU A 162 -18.35 12.33 6.46
C LEU A 162 -17.95 12.22 4.99
N PRO A 163 -16.70 11.86 4.65
CA PRO A 163 -16.20 11.87 3.28
C PRO A 163 -16.97 10.94 2.34
N GLN A 164 -17.50 9.85 2.88
CA GLN A 164 -18.27 8.86 2.15
C GLN A 164 -19.44 8.39 3.01
N ALA A 165 -20.64 8.90 2.72
CA ALA A 165 -21.89 8.47 3.36
C ALA A 165 -22.45 7.21 2.66
N ASP A 166 -21.61 6.18 2.50
CA ASP A 166 -22.04 4.87 2.00
C ASP A 166 -21.89 3.83 3.08
N ALA A 167 -22.74 3.98 4.08
CA ALA A 167 -22.63 3.19 5.29
C ALA A 167 -23.13 1.74 5.09
N TYR A 168 -23.77 1.41 3.97
CA TYR A 168 -24.38 0.09 3.69
C TYR A 168 -23.87 -0.57 2.40
N GLY A 169 -22.79 -0.03 1.82
CA GLY A 169 -22.10 -0.62 0.67
C GLY A 169 -22.91 -0.62 -0.62
N GLN A 170 -23.70 0.43 -0.87
CA GLN A 170 -24.55 0.57 -2.05
C GLN A 170 -23.85 1.31 -3.22
N GLY A 171 -22.61 1.76 -3.04
CA GLY A 171 -21.89 2.56 -4.01
C GLY A 171 -22.39 4.01 -4.14
N GLU A 172 -23.21 4.49 -3.20
CA GLU A 172 -23.86 5.82 -3.23
C GLU A 172 -22.94 6.98 -2.80
N GLY A 173 -21.63 6.71 -2.65
CA GLY A 173 -20.57 7.46 -1.95
C GLY A 173 -20.47 8.97 -2.14
N LYS A 174 -21.50 9.72 -1.73
CA LYS A 174 -21.48 11.17 -1.60
C LYS A 174 -20.97 11.56 -0.22
N ALA A 175 -20.20 12.64 -0.15
CA ALA A 175 -19.83 13.23 1.13
C ALA A 175 -21.08 13.87 1.79
N ALA A 176 -21.23 13.66 3.09
CA ALA A 176 -22.26 14.32 3.91
C ALA A 176 -21.61 15.33 4.85
N ARG A 177 -22.34 16.41 5.18
CA ARG A 177 -21.85 17.49 6.05
C ARG A 177 -22.98 18.01 6.94
N ILE A 178 -22.74 18.06 8.24
CA ILE A 178 -23.69 18.61 9.23
C ILE A 178 -23.01 19.68 10.08
N LEU A 179 -23.79 20.56 10.72
CA LEU A 179 -23.26 21.52 11.69
C LEU A 179 -22.91 20.78 13.01
N ASP A 180 -21.77 21.12 13.62
CA ASP A 180 -21.37 20.61 14.95
C ASP A 180 -22.08 21.42 16.05
N THR A 181 -23.41 21.29 16.11
CA THR A 181 -24.21 21.89 17.19
C THR A 181 -23.86 21.23 18.53
N GLU A 182 -24.22 21.88 19.64
CA GLU A 182 -23.97 21.32 20.98
C GLU A 182 -24.61 19.93 21.16
N ALA A 183 -25.82 19.73 20.63
CA ALA A 183 -26.50 18.43 20.66
C ALA A 183 -25.77 17.37 19.83
N VAL A 184 -25.30 17.71 18.62
CA VAL A 184 -24.51 16.78 17.79
C VAL A 184 -23.18 16.45 18.46
N ARG A 185 -22.53 17.44 19.07
CA ARG A 185 -21.27 17.27 19.81
C ARG A 185 -21.45 16.30 20.97
N LEU A 186 -22.52 16.44 21.75
CA LEU A 186 -22.85 15.55 22.86
C LEU A 186 -23.06 14.11 22.38
N VAL A 187 -23.87 13.90 21.32
CA VAL A 187 -24.07 12.56 20.73
C VAL A 187 -22.75 11.96 20.27
N ARG A 188 -21.92 12.74 19.56
CA ARG A 188 -20.61 12.28 19.09
C ARG A 188 -19.72 11.88 20.27
N GLU A 189 -19.55 12.74 21.27
CA GLU A 189 -18.68 12.46 22.42
C GLU A 189 -19.13 11.21 23.18
N ARG A 190 -20.44 11.01 23.30
CA ARG A 190 -21.02 9.83 23.94
C ARG A 190 -20.84 8.54 23.13
N THR A 191 -20.83 8.62 21.81
CA THR A 191 -20.85 7.44 20.91
C THR A 191 -19.53 7.18 20.18
N ARG A 192 -18.50 8.00 20.38
CA ARG A 192 -17.17 7.87 19.77
C ARG A 192 -16.29 6.80 20.42
N GLY A 193 -16.70 6.27 21.57
CA GLY A 193 -15.97 5.23 22.28
C GLY A 193 -15.83 3.92 21.49
N PRO A 194 -14.88 3.06 21.86
CA PRO A 194 -14.70 1.74 21.24
C PRO A 194 -15.90 0.81 21.48
N VAL A 195 -16.73 1.07 22.49
CA VAL A 195 -17.91 0.26 22.84
C VAL A 195 -19.18 0.94 22.33
N PRO A 196 -20.08 0.23 21.63
CA PRO A 196 -21.39 0.76 21.26
C PRO A 196 -22.19 1.25 22.48
N CYS A 197 -22.69 2.48 22.43
CA CYS A 197 -23.44 3.10 23.51
C CYS A 197 -24.94 2.78 23.37
N PRO A 198 -25.63 2.25 24.40
CA PRO A 198 -27.06 1.98 24.32
C PRO A 198 -27.87 3.23 23.95
N TYR A 199 -28.86 3.07 23.06
CA TYR A 199 -29.71 4.16 22.59
C TYR A 199 -30.33 4.98 23.73
N GLY A 200 -30.91 4.29 24.72
CA GLY A 200 -31.57 4.94 25.87
C GLY A 200 -30.62 5.79 26.71
N GLU A 201 -29.33 5.48 26.76
CA GLU A 201 -28.33 6.31 27.46
C GLU A 201 -28.06 7.61 26.70
N VAL A 202 -27.96 7.55 25.37
CA VAL A 202 -27.77 8.73 24.52
C VAL A 202 -28.98 9.67 24.64
N VAL A 203 -30.19 9.12 24.63
CA VAL A 203 -31.42 9.90 24.83
C VAL A 203 -31.46 10.52 26.22
N ALA A 204 -31.17 9.76 27.28
CA ALA A 204 -31.18 10.27 28.64
C ALA A 204 -30.18 11.43 28.83
N GLU A 205 -28.99 11.32 28.25
CA GLU A 205 -27.95 12.36 28.32
C GLU A 205 -28.36 13.61 27.53
N LEU A 206 -28.95 13.46 26.34
CA LEU A 206 -29.51 14.57 25.56
C LEU A 206 -30.67 15.25 26.29
N SER A 207 -31.60 14.49 26.87
CA SER A 207 -32.73 15.05 27.63
C SER A 207 -32.27 15.78 28.88
N ALA A 208 -31.21 15.31 29.54
CA ALA A 208 -30.62 16.01 30.69
C ALA A 208 -29.94 17.32 30.29
N ALA A 209 -29.23 17.35 29.15
CA ALA A 209 -28.56 18.54 28.64
C ALA A 209 -29.53 19.58 28.03
N PHE A 210 -30.64 19.13 27.46
CA PHE A 210 -31.63 19.97 26.78
C PHE A 210 -33.06 19.72 27.33
N PRO A 211 -33.34 20.11 28.60
CA PRO A 211 -34.62 19.80 29.25
C PRO A 211 -35.84 20.48 28.61
N ASP A 212 -35.63 21.60 27.90
CA ASP A 212 -36.68 22.34 27.21
C ASP A 212 -37.00 21.77 25.81
N ALA A 213 -36.22 20.80 25.31
CA ALA A 213 -36.44 20.18 24.01
C ALA A 213 -37.40 18.99 24.11
N PRO A 214 -38.47 18.90 23.29
CA PRO A 214 -39.35 17.74 23.26
C PRO A 214 -38.59 16.45 22.91
N ALA A 215 -38.93 15.35 23.56
CA ALA A 215 -38.29 14.05 23.34
C ALA A 215 -38.35 13.61 21.87
N GLU A 216 -39.46 13.90 21.18
CA GLU A 216 -39.64 13.60 19.76
C GLU A 216 -38.58 14.30 18.90
N ARG A 217 -38.19 15.53 19.26
CA ARG A 217 -37.17 16.29 18.52
C ARG A 217 -35.77 15.72 18.75
N LEU A 218 -35.46 15.29 19.97
CA LEU A 218 -34.18 14.65 20.30
C LEU A 218 -34.05 13.30 19.59
N ASN A 219 -35.12 12.50 19.57
CA ASN A 219 -35.16 11.23 18.84
C ASN A 219 -35.04 11.45 17.33
N ALA A 220 -35.70 12.49 16.78
CA ALA A 220 -35.58 12.85 15.37
C ALA A 220 -34.14 13.24 14.98
N LEU A 221 -33.41 13.95 15.85
CA LEU A 221 -31.99 14.25 15.63
C LEU A 221 -31.16 12.97 15.51
N ILE A 222 -31.34 12.01 16.43
CA ILE A 222 -30.62 10.73 16.38
C ILE A 222 -30.98 9.96 15.10
N GLY A 223 -32.26 9.93 14.73
CA GLY A 223 -32.74 9.33 13.49
C GLY A 223 -32.08 9.95 12.24
N GLU A 224 -32.00 11.29 12.17
CA GLU A 224 -31.35 11.99 11.07
C GLU A 224 -29.85 11.67 10.99
N LEU A 225 -29.16 11.56 12.14
CA LEU A 225 -27.74 11.16 12.18
C LEU A 225 -27.52 9.71 11.71
N LEU A 226 -28.45 8.80 12.01
CA LEU A 226 -28.45 7.42 11.50
C LEU A 226 -28.68 7.38 9.99
N ASP A 227 -29.67 8.13 9.50
CA ASP A 227 -30.02 8.19 8.07
C ASP A 227 -28.89 8.80 7.22
N LEU A 228 -28.22 9.83 7.74
CA LEU A 228 -27.05 10.44 7.11
C LEU A 228 -25.77 9.62 7.28
N GLY A 229 -25.78 8.58 8.11
CA GLY A 229 -24.64 7.68 8.34
C GLY A 229 -23.54 8.25 9.24
N PHE A 230 -23.78 9.36 9.95
CA PHE A 230 -22.88 9.86 11.00
C PHE A 230 -22.93 9.00 12.25
N LEU A 231 -24.08 8.38 12.50
CA LEU A 231 -24.29 7.38 13.53
C LEU A 231 -24.55 6.03 12.88
N LEU A 232 -24.07 4.97 13.50
CA LEU A 232 -24.26 3.59 13.09
C LEU A 232 -24.90 2.82 14.24
N SER A 233 -25.74 1.83 13.92
CA SER A 233 -26.29 0.92 14.93
C SER A 233 -25.58 -0.43 14.93
N ASP A 234 -25.70 -1.13 16.05
CA ASP A 234 -25.23 -2.51 16.24
C ASP A 234 -26.07 -3.57 15.51
N LEU A 235 -27.10 -3.17 14.75
CA LEU A 235 -27.74 -4.03 13.73
C LEU A 235 -26.75 -4.42 12.63
N ARG A 236 -25.70 -3.63 12.41
CA ARG A 236 -24.63 -3.99 11.49
C ARG A 236 -23.90 -5.22 12.03
N PRO A 237 -23.81 -6.31 11.26
CA PRO A 237 -23.12 -7.48 11.74
C PRO A 237 -21.61 -7.26 11.71
N PRO A 238 -20.87 -7.70 12.75
CA PRO A 238 -19.43 -7.80 12.66
C PRO A 238 -19.04 -8.83 11.59
N LEU A 239 -17.93 -8.58 10.90
CA LEU A 239 -17.41 -9.50 9.87
C LEU A 239 -16.66 -10.70 10.48
N THR A 240 -16.69 -10.85 11.80
CA THR A 240 -15.99 -11.91 12.53
C THR A 240 -16.85 -13.12 12.84
N LEU A 241 -18.15 -13.05 12.51
CA LEU A 241 -19.11 -14.12 12.73
C LEU A 241 -19.38 -14.90 11.42
N PRO A 242 -19.54 -16.24 11.48
CA PRO A 242 -19.72 -17.08 10.28
C PRO A 242 -21.03 -16.80 9.54
N HIS A 243 -22.08 -16.47 10.29
CA HIS A 243 -23.44 -16.19 9.82
C HIS A 243 -23.88 -14.78 10.25
N PRO A 244 -23.50 -13.74 9.50
CA PRO A 244 -23.86 -12.35 9.79
C PRO A 244 -25.37 -12.15 9.96
N GLU A 245 -26.20 -12.89 9.23
CA GLU A 245 -27.66 -12.83 9.32
C GLU A 245 -28.21 -13.18 10.70
N HIS A 246 -27.58 -14.12 11.43
CA HIS A 246 -28.03 -14.49 12.78
C HIS A 246 -27.80 -13.35 13.78
N HIS A 247 -26.68 -12.62 13.65
CA HIS A 247 -26.43 -11.45 14.49
C HIS A 247 -27.53 -10.40 14.31
N VAL A 248 -27.92 -10.13 13.06
CA VAL A 248 -28.98 -9.16 12.77
C VAL A 248 -30.32 -9.62 13.35
N ALA A 249 -30.68 -10.89 13.18
CA ALA A 249 -31.92 -11.45 13.74
C ALA A 249 -31.94 -11.38 15.28
N GLU A 250 -30.85 -11.78 15.93
CA GLU A 250 -30.71 -11.72 17.39
C GLU A 250 -30.80 -10.29 17.93
N ARG A 251 -30.23 -9.31 17.23
CA ARG A 251 -30.31 -7.90 17.61
C ARG A 251 -31.72 -7.36 17.44
N LEU A 252 -32.37 -7.61 16.30
CA LEU A 252 -33.77 -7.22 16.07
C LEU A 252 -34.71 -7.85 17.09
N ALA A 253 -34.48 -9.10 17.51
CA ALA A 253 -35.28 -9.76 18.54
C ALA A 253 -35.14 -9.12 19.93
N LYS A 254 -34.02 -8.43 20.19
CA LYS A 254 -33.74 -7.70 21.44
C LYS A 254 -34.15 -6.23 21.36
N THR A 255 -34.41 -5.70 20.17
CA THR A 255 -34.90 -4.33 19.97
C THR A 255 -36.38 -4.24 20.33
N ALA A 256 -36.76 -3.17 21.03
CA ALA A 256 -38.14 -2.95 21.42
C ALA A 256 -39.06 -2.70 20.20
N GLY A 257 -40.28 -3.25 20.25
CA GLY A 257 -41.34 -2.99 19.27
C GLY A 257 -41.71 -4.20 18.40
N THR A 258 -42.98 -4.28 18.00
CA THR A 258 -43.51 -5.40 17.20
C THR A 258 -42.86 -5.50 15.83
N THR A 259 -42.57 -4.36 15.18
CA THR A 259 -41.89 -4.31 13.89
C THR A 259 -40.52 -5.00 13.93
N ALA A 260 -39.74 -4.79 15.00
CA ALA A 260 -38.43 -5.42 15.15
C ALA A 260 -38.54 -6.94 15.34
N ALA A 261 -39.49 -7.38 16.18
CA ALA A 261 -39.76 -8.81 16.39
C ALA A 261 -40.24 -9.53 15.12
N ASP A 262 -41.08 -8.87 14.30
CA ASP A 262 -41.55 -9.42 13.03
C ASP A 262 -40.40 -9.59 12.02
N LEU A 263 -39.56 -8.55 11.88
CA LEU A 263 -38.37 -8.59 11.02
C LEU A 263 -37.37 -9.67 11.45
N ALA A 264 -37.19 -9.85 12.77
CA ALA A 264 -36.34 -10.92 13.31
C ALA A 264 -36.84 -12.30 12.89
N ARG A 265 -38.15 -12.58 13.04
CA ARG A 265 -38.77 -13.85 12.64
C ARG A 265 -38.67 -14.11 11.13
N GLU A 266 -38.86 -13.07 10.31
CA GLU A 266 -38.74 -13.18 8.86
C GLU A 266 -37.31 -13.53 8.43
N LEU A 267 -36.31 -12.87 9.04
CA LEU A 267 -34.89 -13.15 8.77
C LEU A 267 -34.47 -14.54 9.26
N ASP A 268 -34.94 -14.97 10.43
CA ASP A 268 -34.73 -16.33 10.95
C ASP A 268 -35.33 -17.40 10.03
N GLY A 269 -36.50 -17.12 9.43
CA GLY A 269 -37.12 -17.99 8.44
C GLY A 269 -36.24 -18.16 7.19
N VAL A 270 -35.67 -17.07 6.69
CA VAL A 270 -34.70 -17.09 5.58
C VAL A 270 -33.44 -17.87 5.95
N ALA A 271 -32.88 -17.66 7.15
CA ALA A 271 -31.72 -18.39 7.63
C ALA A 271 -32.01 -19.90 7.78
N GLY A 272 -33.23 -20.26 8.21
CA GLY A 272 -33.71 -21.65 8.22
C GLY A 272 -33.77 -22.27 6.83
N ALA A 273 -34.29 -21.54 5.84
CA ALA A 273 -34.33 -21.99 4.45
C ALA A 273 -32.92 -22.18 3.86
N ALA A 274 -31.95 -21.34 4.23
CA ALA A 274 -30.56 -21.51 3.84
C ALA A 274 -29.96 -22.82 4.38
N ARG A 275 -30.16 -23.13 5.66
CA ARG A 275 -29.71 -24.40 6.28
C ARG A 275 -30.36 -25.62 5.64
N HIS A 276 -31.66 -25.54 5.34
CA HIS A 276 -32.35 -26.62 4.62
C HIS A 276 -31.73 -26.83 3.22
N ALA A 277 -31.49 -25.74 2.50
CA ALA A 277 -30.88 -25.78 1.17
C ALA A 277 -29.48 -26.40 1.20
N GLU A 278 -28.65 -26.20 2.24
CA GLU A 278 -27.30 -26.80 2.38
C GLU A 278 -27.32 -28.33 2.33
N THR A 279 -28.39 -28.96 2.81
CA THR A 279 -28.53 -30.43 2.88
C THR A 279 -29.21 -31.05 1.66
N SER A 280 -29.79 -30.23 0.78
CA SER A 280 -30.47 -30.69 -0.43
C SER A 280 -29.51 -30.78 -1.62
N ASP A 281 -29.72 -31.76 -2.49
CA ASP A 281 -29.00 -31.90 -3.77
C ASP A 281 -29.71 -31.20 -4.94
N THR A 282 -30.92 -30.67 -4.73
CA THR A 282 -31.71 -30.03 -5.78
C THR A 282 -31.39 -28.54 -5.89
N ALA A 283 -31.68 -27.97 -7.07
CA ALA A 283 -31.56 -26.53 -7.29
C ALA A 283 -32.81 -25.76 -6.80
N ASP A 284 -33.93 -26.45 -6.58
CA ASP A 284 -35.23 -25.82 -6.29
C ASP A 284 -35.23 -25.10 -4.94
N GLU A 285 -34.54 -25.64 -3.94
CA GLU A 285 -34.40 -25.00 -2.63
C GLU A 285 -33.62 -23.67 -2.71
N LEU A 286 -32.62 -23.58 -3.59
CA LEU A 286 -31.90 -22.32 -3.82
C LEU A 286 -32.79 -21.28 -4.52
N VAL A 287 -33.66 -21.73 -5.42
CA VAL A 287 -34.64 -20.86 -6.09
C VAL A 287 -35.66 -20.34 -5.07
N ALA A 288 -36.17 -21.21 -4.20
CA ALA A 288 -37.09 -20.84 -3.13
C ALA A 288 -36.45 -19.86 -2.14
N LEU A 289 -35.21 -20.13 -1.70
CA LEU A 289 -34.44 -19.22 -0.84
C LEU A 289 -34.28 -17.84 -1.48
N ARG A 290 -33.87 -17.79 -2.75
CA ARG A 290 -33.74 -16.52 -3.48
C ARG A 290 -35.07 -15.77 -3.58
N ALA A 291 -36.17 -16.47 -3.82
CA ALA A 291 -37.49 -15.88 -3.87
C ALA A 291 -37.90 -15.28 -2.52
N ALA A 292 -37.68 -16.01 -1.41
CA ALA A 292 -37.94 -15.53 -0.06
C ALA A 292 -37.11 -14.29 0.28
N GLN A 293 -35.80 -14.31 -0.02
CA GLN A 293 -34.91 -13.16 0.20
C GLN A 293 -35.29 -11.93 -0.64
N ARG A 294 -35.72 -12.12 -1.88
CA ARG A 294 -36.21 -11.03 -2.74
C ARG A 294 -37.54 -10.47 -2.29
N ALA A 295 -38.42 -11.29 -1.72
CA ALA A 295 -39.66 -10.83 -1.13
C ALA A 295 -39.39 -9.96 0.11
N LEU A 296 -38.39 -10.32 0.91
CA LEU A 296 -38.01 -9.59 2.11
C LEU A 296 -37.28 -8.26 1.81
N VAL A 297 -36.46 -8.21 0.74
CA VAL A 297 -35.77 -6.98 0.29
C VAL A 297 -36.02 -6.75 -1.20
N PRO A 298 -37.19 -6.23 -1.59
CA PRO A 298 -37.59 -6.07 -2.99
C PRO A 298 -36.76 -5.05 -3.76
N ALA A 299 -35.99 -4.18 -3.10
CA ALA A 299 -35.10 -3.22 -3.75
C ALA A 299 -33.80 -3.86 -4.25
N HIS A 300 -33.37 -4.99 -3.67
CA HIS A 300 -32.11 -5.64 -4.06
C HIS A 300 -32.21 -6.24 -5.46
N ARG A 301 -31.16 -6.08 -6.28
CA ARG A 301 -31.09 -6.61 -7.66
C ARG A 301 -29.97 -7.63 -7.86
N GLY A 302 -29.05 -7.76 -6.91
CA GLY A 302 -27.92 -8.67 -6.97
C GLY A 302 -28.23 -10.09 -6.52
N GLU A 303 -27.17 -10.86 -6.25
CA GLU A 303 -27.29 -12.15 -5.57
C GLU A 303 -27.72 -11.96 -4.11
N THR A 304 -28.51 -12.89 -3.59
CA THR A 304 -29.10 -12.78 -2.24
C THR A 304 -28.41 -13.67 -1.22
N PHE A 305 -27.65 -14.67 -1.67
CA PHE A 305 -26.91 -15.58 -0.81
C PHE A 305 -25.51 -15.83 -1.36
N HIS A 306 -24.66 -16.36 -0.49
CA HIS A 306 -23.28 -16.68 -0.75
C HIS A 306 -23.01 -18.15 -0.37
N LEU A 307 -22.45 -18.93 -1.30
CA LEU A 307 -22.19 -20.36 -1.11
C LEU A 307 -20.68 -20.66 -1.16
N ASP A 308 -20.21 -21.46 -0.20
CA ASP A 308 -18.88 -22.07 -0.20
C ASP A 308 -18.98 -23.58 0.00
N ALA A 309 -18.03 -24.34 -0.55
CA ALA A 309 -18.03 -25.80 -0.47
C ALA A 309 -16.73 -26.32 0.16
N ALA A 310 -16.86 -27.28 1.06
CA ALA A 310 -15.76 -28.06 1.62
C ALA A 310 -15.51 -29.30 0.74
N ALA A 311 -14.24 -29.63 0.50
CA ALA A 311 -13.87 -30.80 -0.28
C ALA A 311 -13.97 -32.08 0.56
N ASP A 312 -14.49 -33.18 -0.01
CA ASP A 312 -14.48 -34.50 0.66
C ASP A 312 -13.10 -35.14 0.51
N LEU A 313 -12.16 -34.73 1.36
CA LEU A 313 -10.80 -35.21 1.36
C LEU A 313 -10.62 -36.39 2.32
N ARG A 314 -10.11 -37.50 1.80
CA ARG A 314 -9.74 -38.71 2.54
C ARG A 314 -8.21 -38.80 2.60
N GLY A 315 -7.67 -38.87 3.81
CA GLY A 315 -6.23 -38.67 4.01
C GLY A 315 -5.83 -37.22 3.78
N GLY A 316 -5.05 -36.64 4.69
CA GLY A 316 -4.71 -35.20 4.66
C GLY A 316 -3.25 -34.91 4.32
N GLY A 317 -2.43 -35.94 4.13
CA GLY A 317 -0.98 -35.79 4.06
C GLY A 317 -0.45 -35.48 2.66
N MET A 318 0.56 -34.62 2.58
CA MET A 318 1.42 -34.41 1.42
C MET A 318 2.88 -34.41 1.86
N THR A 319 3.80 -34.89 1.03
CA THR A 319 5.24 -34.86 1.38
C THR A 319 5.75 -33.44 1.65
N ALA A 320 6.53 -33.26 2.73
CA ALA A 320 7.12 -31.98 3.12
C ALA A 320 8.02 -31.37 2.03
N ALA A 321 8.60 -32.20 1.16
CA ALA A 321 9.44 -31.76 0.05
C ALA A 321 8.72 -30.80 -0.92
N VAL A 322 7.40 -30.89 -1.04
CA VAL A 322 6.60 -29.93 -1.83
C VAL A 322 6.58 -28.56 -1.16
N GLY A 323 6.40 -28.50 0.17
CA GLY A 323 6.41 -27.27 0.94
C GLY A 323 7.79 -26.61 1.01
N GLU A 324 8.85 -27.42 1.09
CA GLU A 324 10.25 -26.95 1.03
C GLU A 324 10.58 -26.34 -0.33
N ALA A 325 10.21 -26.99 -1.44
CA ALA A 325 10.43 -26.43 -2.77
C ALA A 325 9.63 -25.15 -3.03
N ALA A 326 8.42 -25.03 -2.46
CA ALA A 326 7.66 -23.79 -2.46
C ALA A 326 8.41 -22.66 -1.74
N ALA A 327 8.95 -22.95 -0.55
CA ALA A 327 9.74 -21.99 0.22
C ALA A 327 11.01 -21.55 -0.50
N ASP A 328 11.71 -22.47 -1.17
CA ASP A 328 12.91 -22.15 -1.96
C ASP A 328 12.59 -21.26 -3.16
N ALA A 329 11.52 -21.57 -3.90
CA ALA A 329 11.09 -20.77 -5.06
C ALA A 329 10.71 -19.34 -4.64
N VAL A 330 9.95 -19.18 -3.56
CA VAL A 330 9.61 -17.84 -3.02
C VAL A 330 10.85 -17.14 -2.48
N GLY A 331 11.82 -17.87 -1.93
CA GLY A 331 13.11 -17.31 -1.54
C GLY A 331 13.88 -16.66 -2.70
N VAL A 332 13.84 -17.27 -3.89
CA VAL A 332 14.41 -16.69 -5.13
C VAL A 332 13.63 -15.45 -5.55
N LEU A 333 12.30 -15.53 -5.59
CA LEU A 333 11.44 -14.40 -5.96
C LEU A 333 11.59 -13.21 -5.01
N ALA A 334 11.76 -13.46 -3.72
CA ALA A 334 12.01 -12.41 -2.72
C ALA A 334 13.30 -11.64 -3.01
N ARG A 335 14.39 -12.34 -3.37
CA ARG A 335 15.66 -11.69 -3.71
C ARG A 335 15.58 -10.86 -4.99
N LEU A 336 14.82 -11.32 -5.99
CA LEU A 336 14.54 -10.53 -7.18
C LEU A 336 13.68 -9.31 -6.86
N ALA A 337 12.61 -9.48 -6.08
CA ALA A 337 11.70 -8.41 -5.68
C ALA A 337 12.41 -7.33 -4.84
N ASP A 338 13.34 -7.71 -3.98
CA ASP A 338 14.16 -6.77 -3.18
C ASP A 338 15.03 -5.86 -4.05
N ALA A 339 15.50 -6.38 -5.19
CA ALA A 339 16.35 -5.65 -6.12
C ALA A 339 15.54 -4.78 -7.08
N LEU A 340 14.36 -5.28 -7.49
CA LEU A 340 13.43 -4.57 -8.35
C LEU A 340 12.68 -3.47 -7.59
N PRO A 341 12.10 -2.52 -8.30
CA PRO A 341 11.26 -1.54 -7.65
C PRO A 341 9.90 -2.11 -7.22
N GLY A 342 9.57 -1.95 -5.94
CA GLY A 342 8.31 -2.43 -5.38
C GLY A 342 7.07 -1.61 -5.80
N PRO A 343 5.85 -2.16 -5.64
CA PRO A 343 4.59 -1.49 -5.96
C PRO A 343 4.28 -0.28 -5.05
N ASP A 344 4.94 -0.22 -3.89
CA ASP A 344 4.70 0.77 -2.83
C ASP A 344 5.51 2.07 -3.02
N ARG A 345 6.03 2.33 -4.24
CA ARG A 345 6.80 3.56 -4.58
C ARG A 345 6.06 4.85 -4.23
N HIS A 346 4.75 4.89 -4.48
CA HIS A 346 3.91 6.04 -4.18
C HIS A 346 3.93 6.39 -2.68
N LEU A 347 4.11 5.41 -1.80
CA LEU A 347 4.21 5.60 -0.36
C LEU A 347 5.61 6.03 0.08
N ALA A 348 6.66 5.70 -0.68
CA ALA A 348 8.00 6.23 -0.41
C ALA A 348 8.03 7.75 -0.62
N ALA A 349 7.47 8.25 -1.72
CA ALA A 349 7.28 9.69 -1.95
C ALA A 349 6.40 10.33 -0.87
N TYR A 350 5.34 9.63 -0.45
CA TYR A 350 4.48 10.08 0.65
C TYR A 350 5.21 10.16 1.99
N ALA A 351 6.11 9.21 2.29
CA ALA A 351 6.97 9.22 3.48
C ALA A 351 7.97 10.38 3.47
N GLU A 352 8.53 10.71 2.30
CA GLU A 352 9.39 11.89 2.13
C GLU A 352 8.60 13.17 2.39
N ALA A 353 7.41 13.31 1.80
CA ALA A 353 6.52 14.45 2.06
C ALA A 353 6.12 14.55 3.54
N PHE A 354 5.90 13.40 4.20
CA PHE A 354 5.66 13.33 5.64
C PHE A 354 6.85 13.88 6.44
N MET A 355 8.07 13.40 6.18
CA MET A 355 9.25 13.88 6.89
C MET A 355 9.57 15.34 6.59
N GLU A 356 9.38 15.79 5.35
CA GLU A 356 9.57 17.20 4.99
C GLU A 356 8.60 18.10 5.76
N ARG A 357 7.32 17.70 5.86
CA ARG A 357 6.30 18.51 6.54
C ARG A 357 6.34 18.40 8.07
N TYR A 358 6.66 17.22 8.60
CA TYR A 358 6.44 16.89 10.01
C TYR A 358 7.73 16.62 10.78
N GLY A 359 8.82 16.33 10.09
CA GLY A 359 10.08 15.91 10.70
C GLY A 359 10.11 14.41 11.04
N THR A 360 11.32 13.92 11.25
CA THR A 360 11.59 12.54 11.68
C THR A 360 11.19 12.34 13.14
N GLY A 361 10.55 11.20 13.44
CA GLY A 361 10.12 10.85 14.80
C GLY A 361 8.87 11.58 15.31
N ALA A 362 8.22 12.37 14.46
CA ALA A 362 6.95 13.02 14.77
C ALA A 362 5.80 12.00 14.86
N LEU A 363 4.95 12.12 15.88
CA LEU A 363 3.69 11.37 15.97
C LEU A 363 2.53 12.28 15.52
N VAL A 364 1.99 12.07 14.32
CA VAL A 364 0.87 12.88 13.81
C VAL A 364 -0.40 12.02 13.81
N PRO A 365 -1.55 12.49 14.33
CA PRO A 365 -2.79 11.72 14.29
C PRO A 365 -3.10 11.24 12.87
N LEU A 366 -3.54 9.99 12.73
CA LEU A 366 -3.84 9.38 11.43
C LEU A 366 -4.79 10.22 10.58
N THR A 367 -5.85 10.74 11.19
CA THR A 367 -6.84 11.59 10.54
C THR A 367 -6.27 12.93 10.08
N ASP A 368 -5.27 13.47 10.79
CA ASP A 368 -4.64 14.74 10.42
C ASP A 368 -3.69 14.57 9.23
N VAL A 369 -3.01 13.43 9.13
CA VAL A 369 -2.12 13.13 8.01
C VAL A 369 -2.91 13.01 6.70
N LEU A 370 -4.02 12.27 6.74
CA LEU A 370 -4.87 12.04 5.56
C LEU A 370 -5.82 13.21 5.24
N SER A 371 -5.81 14.27 6.05
CA SER A 371 -6.65 15.44 5.82
C SER A 371 -6.13 16.26 4.62
N PRO A 372 -6.97 16.60 3.63
CA PRO A 372 -6.58 17.49 2.52
C PRO A 372 -6.35 18.93 2.97
N LEU A 373 -6.89 19.34 4.12
CA LEU A 373 -6.81 20.72 4.62
C LEU A 373 -5.59 20.93 5.53
N THR A 374 -5.38 19.99 6.45
CA THR A 374 -4.40 20.11 7.54
C THR A 374 -3.18 19.20 7.36
N GLY A 375 -3.28 18.21 6.47
CA GLY A 375 -2.21 17.25 6.19
C GLY A 375 -1.87 17.11 4.72
N LEU A 376 -1.42 15.91 4.35
CA LEU A 376 -0.88 15.56 3.05
C LEU A 376 -1.94 15.02 2.08
N ASP A 377 -3.19 14.89 2.52
CA ASP A 377 -4.25 14.15 1.80
C ASP A 377 -3.91 12.65 1.63
N ALA A 378 -4.73 11.90 0.92
CA ALA A 378 -4.48 10.49 0.62
C ALA A 378 -3.28 10.30 -0.35
N PRO A 379 -2.48 9.23 -0.20
CA PRO A 379 -1.40 8.91 -1.13
C PRO A 379 -1.88 8.68 -2.58
N ALA A 380 -0.95 8.75 -3.53
CA ALA A 380 -1.29 8.51 -4.93
C ALA A 380 -1.91 7.13 -5.19
N GLY A 381 -2.95 7.08 -6.02
CA GLY A 381 -3.69 5.86 -6.34
C GLY A 381 -4.77 5.48 -5.32
N TYR A 382 -5.00 6.27 -4.28
CA TYR A 382 -6.11 6.12 -3.34
C TYR A 382 -7.37 6.80 -3.90
N LEU A 383 -8.50 6.10 -3.89
CA LEU A 383 -9.69 6.52 -4.65
C LEU A 383 -11.00 6.49 -3.82
N GLN A 384 -10.94 6.25 -2.52
CA GLN A 384 -12.12 6.07 -1.66
C GLN A 384 -12.04 6.98 -0.42
N PRO A 385 -12.21 8.31 -0.57
CA PRO A 385 -12.46 9.05 -1.81
C PRO A 385 -11.17 9.43 -2.59
N PRO A 386 -11.25 9.88 -3.85
CA PRO A 386 -10.08 10.41 -4.55
C PRO A 386 -9.51 11.64 -3.82
N PRO A 387 -8.18 11.85 -3.83
CA PRO A 387 -7.55 13.03 -3.23
C PRO A 387 -8.06 14.31 -3.91
N ALA A 388 -8.07 15.41 -3.16
CA ALA A 388 -8.58 16.70 -3.62
C ALA A 388 -7.76 17.30 -4.77
N ALA A 389 -6.47 17.00 -4.82
CA ALA A 389 -5.60 17.28 -5.95
C ALA A 389 -5.07 15.95 -6.53
N PRO A 390 -5.09 15.75 -7.86
CA PRO A 390 -4.46 14.59 -8.46
C PRO A 390 -2.96 14.65 -8.14
N PRO A 391 -2.41 13.61 -7.48
CA PRO A 391 -0.99 13.58 -7.20
C PRO A 391 -0.22 13.52 -8.53
N GLU A 392 0.93 14.18 -8.59
CA GLU A 392 1.78 14.06 -9.76
C GLU A 392 2.17 12.59 -9.96
N PRO A 393 2.02 12.05 -11.18
CA PRO A 393 2.46 10.69 -11.45
C PRO A 393 3.96 10.61 -11.20
N GLY A 394 4.36 9.74 -10.26
CA GLY A 394 5.76 9.48 -9.99
C GLY A 394 6.48 8.96 -11.25
N PRO A 395 7.79 9.16 -11.36
CA PRO A 395 8.56 8.70 -12.50
C PRO A 395 8.45 7.17 -12.66
N GLU A 396 8.37 6.72 -13.91
CA GLU A 396 8.37 5.29 -14.23
C GLU A 396 9.67 4.63 -13.78
N PRO A 397 9.61 3.38 -13.27
CA PRO A 397 10.81 2.64 -12.88
C PRO A 397 11.77 2.44 -14.05
N VAL A 398 13.02 2.85 -13.85
CA VAL A 398 14.12 2.43 -14.73
C VAL A 398 14.34 0.93 -14.54
N THR A 399 14.25 0.15 -15.62
CA THR A 399 14.50 -1.31 -15.61
C THR A 399 15.34 -1.76 -16.82
N ARG A 400 16.08 -0.84 -17.44
CA ARG A 400 16.77 -1.06 -18.72
C ARG A 400 17.86 -2.13 -18.67
N ALA A 401 18.66 -2.16 -17.60
CA ALA A 401 19.71 -3.17 -17.44
C ALA A 401 19.10 -4.55 -17.18
N TYR A 402 18.04 -4.62 -16.36
CA TYR A 402 17.29 -5.83 -16.09
C TYR A 402 16.65 -6.40 -17.37
N GLU A 403 15.96 -5.55 -18.13
CA GLU A 403 15.35 -5.90 -19.43
C GLU A 403 16.37 -6.39 -20.44
N ARG A 404 17.59 -5.82 -20.47
CA ARG A 404 18.64 -6.29 -21.37
C ARG A 404 19.03 -7.74 -21.10
N VAL A 405 19.19 -8.12 -19.82
CA VAL A 405 19.52 -9.50 -19.44
C VAL A 405 18.38 -10.45 -19.83
N LEU A 406 17.12 -10.03 -19.66
CA LEU A 406 15.96 -10.82 -20.09
C LEU A 406 15.87 -10.95 -21.61
N ALA A 407 16.11 -9.88 -22.35
CA ALA A 407 16.10 -9.88 -23.82
C ALA A 407 17.14 -10.84 -24.41
N GLU A 408 18.31 -10.98 -23.79
CA GLU A 408 19.29 -12.01 -24.17
C GLU A 408 18.74 -13.43 -24.03
N GLN A 409 17.99 -13.71 -22.96
CA GLN A 409 17.36 -15.02 -22.74
C GLN A 409 16.22 -15.26 -23.75
N LEU A 410 15.43 -14.22 -24.07
CA LEU A 410 14.38 -14.29 -25.09
C LEU A 410 14.97 -14.63 -26.47
N GLY A 411 16.05 -13.95 -26.87
CA GLY A 411 16.71 -14.18 -28.17
C GLY A 411 17.31 -15.58 -28.33
N GLY A 412 17.70 -16.22 -27.22
CA GLY A 412 18.25 -17.58 -27.21
C GLY A 412 17.22 -18.70 -27.06
N THR A 413 15.96 -18.38 -26.75
CA THR A 413 14.94 -19.39 -26.43
C THR A 413 13.91 -19.51 -27.55
N PRO A 414 13.85 -20.64 -28.27
CA PRO A 414 12.83 -20.82 -29.32
C PRO A 414 11.42 -20.90 -28.72
N PRO A 415 10.37 -20.62 -29.52
CA PRO A 415 8.99 -20.82 -29.08
C PRO A 415 8.74 -22.24 -28.54
N GLY A 416 8.04 -22.32 -27.41
CA GLY A 416 7.84 -23.56 -26.65
C GLY A 416 9.01 -23.97 -25.74
N GLY A 417 10.08 -23.17 -25.68
CA GLY A 417 11.21 -23.37 -24.77
C GLY A 417 10.97 -22.89 -23.34
N ALA A 418 11.97 -23.10 -22.49
CA ALA A 418 11.98 -22.64 -21.11
C ALA A 418 13.32 -21.98 -20.76
N VAL A 419 13.28 -20.94 -19.95
CA VAL A 419 14.43 -20.28 -19.35
C VAL A 419 14.64 -20.83 -17.94
N GLU A 420 15.79 -21.47 -17.72
CA GLU A 420 16.21 -21.90 -16.38
C GLU A 420 16.81 -20.71 -15.63
N LEU A 421 16.13 -20.28 -14.56
CA LEU A 421 16.60 -19.30 -13.60
C LEU A 421 17.66 -19.91 -12.68
N SER A 422 18.81 -20.23 -13.27
CA SER A 422 20.01 -20.70 -12.55
C SER A 422 20.52 -19.63 -11.57
N ASP A 423 21.31 -20.03 -10.58
CA ASP A 423 21.95 -19.09 -9.64
C ASP A 423 22.72 -17.98 -10.37
N ALA A 424 23.40 -18.32 -11.47
CA ALA A 424 24.14 -17.37 -12.26
C ALA A 424 23.24 -16.36 -12.99
N LEU A 425 22.05 -16.77 -13.47
CA LEU A 425 21.10 -15.87 -14.11
C LEU A 425 20.39 -14.99 -13.07
N GLU A 426 19.97 -15.56 -11.96
CA GLU A 426 19.40 -14.83 -10.82
C GLU A 426 20.34 -13.71 -10.36
N ASP A 427 21.61 -14.05 -10.09
CA ASP A 427 22.65 -13.11 -9.70
C ASP A 427 22.86 -11.97 -10.71
N ARG A 428 22.80 -12.29 -12.02
CA ARG A 428 22.91 -11.28 -13.08
C ARG A 428 21.71 -10.35 -13.09
N LEU A 429 20.50 -10.88 -12.94
CA LEU A 429 19.26 -10.10 -12.89
C LEU A 429 19.23 -9.20 -11.65
N VAL A 430 19.58 -9.71 -10.48
CA VAL A 430 19.69 -8.92 -9.24
C VAL A 430 20.69 -7.78 -9.41
N ARG A 431 21.91 -8.06 -9.93
CA ARG A 431 22.91 -7.01 -10.17
C ARG A 431 22.45 -5.97 -11.17
N ALA A 432 21.73 -6.39 -12.22
CA ALA A 432 21.18 -5.48 -13.21
C ALA A 432 20.09 -4.57 -12.62
N ALA A 433 19.15 -5.14 -11.85
CA ALA A 433 18.11 -4.39 -11.15
C ALA A 433 18.69 -3.41 -10.11
N LEU A 434 19.70 -3.82 -9.35
CA LEU A 434 20.39 -2.92 -8.40
C LEU A 434 21.09 -1.76 -9.10
N ARG A 435 21.64 -1.99 -10.30
CA ARG A 435 22.21 -0.92 -11.12
C ARG A 435 21.13 0.05 -11.59
N ASP A 436 20.02 -0.45 -12.13
CA ASP A 436 18.89 0.38 -12.53
C ASP A 436 18.36 1.23 -11.36
N ARG A 437 18.25 0.63 -10.17
CA ARG A 437 17.84 1.33 -8.93
C ARG A 437 18.83 2.42 -8.51
N ALA A 438 20.13 2.22 -8.72
CA ALA A 438 21.14 3.24 -8.45
C ALA A 438 21.05 4.41 -9.45
N GLU A 439 20.78 4.12 -10.73
CA GLU A 439 20.55 5.12 -11.77
C GLU A 439 19.26 5.93 -11.47
N ASP A 440 18.19 5.26 -11.06
CA ASP A 440 16.91 5.88 -10.68
C ASP A 440 17.07 6.85 -9.50
N ARG A 441 17.82 6.45 -8.47
CA ARG A 441 18.16 7.31 -7.31
C ARG A 441 18.95 8.55 -7.72
N ALA A 442 19.92 8.40 -8.63
CA ALA A 442 20.74 9.50 -9.09
C ALA A 442 19.94 10.51 -9.93
N ALA A 443 18.97 10.03 -10.73
CA ALA A 443 18.16 10.88 -11.61
C ALA A 443 17.09 11.68 -10.86
N HIS A 444 16.45 11.07 -9.85
CA HIS A 444 15.24 11.63 -9.25
C HIS A 444 15.44 12.26 -7.87
N GLY A 445 16.60 12.12 -7.21
CA GLY A 445 16.88 12.73 -5.90
C GLY A 445 16.05 12.19 -4.72
N HIS A 446 14.96 11.46 -5.01
CA HIS A 446 14.09 10.70 -4.11
C HIS A 446 14.79 9.40 -3.71
N GLY A 447 15.69 9.46 -2.73
CA GLY A 447 16.57 8.33 -2.43
C GLY A 447 17.08 8.22 -1.01
N ARG A 448 16.66 9.10 -0.08
CA ARG A 448 17.09 8.98 1.33
C ARG A 448 16.51 7.73 1.98
N HIS A 449 15.34 7.26 1.52
CA HIS A 449 14.82 5.98 1.97
C HIS A 449 15.48 4.82 1.24
N GLN A 450 16.32 4.12 2.01
CA GLN A 450 16.71 2.76 1.70
C GLN A 450 15.47 1.87 1.91
N GLY A 451 14.64 1.71 0.88
CA GLY A 451 13.61 0.65 0.90
C GLY A 451 14.27 -0.64 1.37
N ALA A 452 13.59 -1.35 2.28
CA ALA A 452 14.01 -2.56 3.00
C ALA A 452 15.45 -3.05 2.71
N GLY A 453 16.41 -2.66 3.55
CA GLY A 453 17.81 -3.06 3.42
C GLY A 453 18.08 -4.49 3.89
N ALA A 454 19.36 -4.91 3.79
CA ALA A 454 19.84 -6.15 4.37
C ALA A 454 19.65 -6.13 5.90
N GLY A 455 18.60 -6.80 6.38
CA GLY A 455 18.19 -6.79 7.80
C GLY A 455 16.70 -6.57 8.02
N THR A 456 15.96 -6.06 7.02
CA THR A 456 14.51 -5.88 7.14
C THR A 456 13.78 -7.24 7.18
N PRO A 457 12.83 -7.44 8.11
CA PRO A 457 12.05 -8.67 8.19
C PRO A 457 11.28 -8.94 6.90
N VAL A 458 11.24 -10.19 6.49
CA VAL A 458 10.41 -10.62 5.37
C VAL A 458 8.97 -10.79 5.84
N ALA A 459 7.99 -10.44 5.00
CA ALA A 459 6.58 -10.69 5.29
C ALA A 459 6.26 -12.18 5.15
N ALA A 460 5.23 -12.67 5.86
CA ALA A 460 4.68 -13.99 5.60
C ALA A 460 3.84 -13.99 4.30
N VAL A 461 3.80 -15.11 3.58
CA VAL A 461 3.22 -15.18 2.22
C VAL A 461 2.41 -16.46 2.04
N ASP A 462 1.23 -16.36 1.42
CA ASP A 462 0.46 -17.51 0.92
C ASP A 462 0.85 -17.75 -0.56
N VAL A 463 1.26 -18.97 -0.89
CA VAL A 463 1.75 -19.33 -2.23
C VAL A 463 0.81 -20.29 -2.92
N TYR A 464 0.32 -19.94 -4.10
CA TYR A 464 -0.65 -20.73 -4.86
C TYR A 464 0.06 -21.55 -5.93
N LEU A 465 0.03 -22.86 -5.76
CA LEU A 465 0.80 -23.82 -6.56
C LEU A 465 -0.09 -24.93 -7.08
N GLN A 466 0.15 -25.39 -8.29
CA GLN A 466 -0.39 -26.66 -8.79
C GLN A 466 0.71 -27.70 -8.85
N VAL A 467 0.38 -28.96 -8.55
CA VAL A 467 1.34 -30.07 -8.63
C VAL A 467 1.10 -30.83 -9.92
N HIS A 468 2.15 -30.97 -10.71
CA HIS A 468 2.20 -31.88 -11.86
C HIS A 468 2.86 -33.19 -11.42
N ALA A 469 2.07 -34.27 -11.32
CA ALA A 469 2.56 -35.63 -11.07
C ALA A 469 1.52 -36.67 -11.52
N ALA A 470 1.95 -37.90 -11.84
CA ALA A 470 1.05 -38.96 -12.26
C ALA A 470 0.07 -39.44 -11.16
N GLY A 471 0.46 -39.24 -9.89
CA GLY A 471 -0.29 -39.66 -8.69
C GLY A 471 0.53 -39.47 -7.41
N ALA A 472 -0.05 -39.81 -6.26
CA ALA A 472 0.59 -39.68 -4.95
C ALA A 472 1.93 -40.44 -4.83
N ASP A 473 2.02 -41.66 -5.37
CA ASP A 473 3.27 -42.44 -5.32
C ASP A 473 4.41 -41.78 -6.11
N ALA A 474 4.10 -41.11 -7.22
CA ALA A 474 5.10 -40.36 -7.99
C ALA A 474 5.57 -39.12 -7.22
N ILE A 475 4.66 -38.46 -6.49
CA ILE A 475 5.02 -37.36 -5.59
C ILE A 475 6.03 -37.83 -4.54
N ASP A 476 5.76 -38.96 -3.89
CA ASP A 476 6.61 -39.51 -2.83
C ASP A 476 7.98 -40.00 -3.35
N ARG A 477 8.07 -40.44 -4.61
CA ARG A 477 9.36 -40.74 -5.28
C ARG A 477 10.12 -39.50 -5.76
N GLY A 478 9.55 -38.30 -5.63
CA GLY A 478 10.18 -37.08 -6.11
C GLY A 478 9.98 -36.80 -7.61
N GLU A 479 9.05 -37.49 -8.27
CA GLU A 479 8.73 -37.38 -9.69
C GLU A 479 7.60 -36.35 -9.91
N TRP A 480 7.87 -35.08 -9.61
CA TRP A 480 6.87 -34.01 -9.67
C TRP A 480 7.46 -32.66 -10.09
N ARG A 481 6.58 -31.76 -10.54
CA ARG A 481 6.85 -30.33 -10.73
C ARG A 481 5.79 -29.49 -10.04
N LEU A 482 6.17 -28.31 -9.58
CA LEU A 482 5.25 -27.30 -9.08
C LEU A 482 5.05 -26.21 -10.14
N VAL A 483 3.86 -25.65 -10.19
CA VAL A 483 3.50 -24.57 -11.11
C VAL A 483 2.94 -23.42 -10.28
N LEU A 484 3.66 -22.31 -10.23
CA LEU A 484 3.21 -21.08 -9.61
C LEU A 484 2.18 -20.40 -10.51
N ASN A 485 1.05 -19.98 -9.93
CA ASN A 485 0.10 -19.16 -10.65
C ASN A 485 0.66 -17.75 -10.91
N ASP A 486 0.29 -17.10 -12.02
CA ASP A 486 0.62 -15.69 -12.30
C ASP A 486 0.41 -14.72 -11.12
N ASP A 487 -0.76 -14.78 -10.48
CA ASP A 487 -1.10 -14.02 -9.27
C ASP A 487 -0.97 -14.92 -8.02
N GLY A 488 0.07 -15.76 -8.00
CA GLY A 488 0.22 -16.88 -7.08
C GLY A 488 0.82 -16.53 -5.72
N LEU A 489 0.89 -15.25 -5.35
CA LEU A 489 1.42 -14.80 -4.07
C LEU A 489 0.45 -13.82 -3.43
N ALA A 490 0.11 -14.07 -2.16
CA ALA A 490 -0.72 -13.17 -1.35
C ALA A 490 -0.09 -12.96 0.03
N PRO A 491 -0.48 -11.91 0.78
CA PRO A 491 -0.08 -11.79 2.18
C PRO A 491 -0.50 -13.03 2.96
N GLY A 492 0.42 -13.56 3.77
CA GLY A 492 0.23 -14.88 4.34
C GLY A 492 -0.87 -14.94 5.41
N GLY A 493 -1.76 -15.93 5.33
CA GLY A 493 -2.91 -16.13 6.19
C GLY A 493 -4.23 -15.60 5.63
N CYS A 494 -4.20 -14.71 4.63
CA CYS A 494 -5.39 -14.08 4.05
C CYS A 494 -6.33 -15.08 3.36
N THR A 495 -5.79 -16.19 2.86
CA THR A 495 -6.54 -17.10 1.99
C THR A 495 -7.54 -17.99 2.73
N PHE A 496 -7.31 -18.21 4.03
CA PHE A 496 -8.04 -19.20 4.82
C PHE A 496 -9.31 -18.63 5.46
N GLY A 497 -9.33 -17.33 5.76
CA GLY A 497 -10.31 -16.71 6.65
C GLY A 497 -11.77 -16.95 6.28
N ARG A 498 -12.14 -16.82 5.00
CA ARG A 498 -13.53 -16.99 4.53
C ARG A 498 -14.11 -18.40 4.75
N PHE A 499 -13.24 -19.40 4.91
CA PHE A 499 -13.59 -20.82 4.97
C PHE A 499 -13.42 -21.41 6.37
N PHE A 500 -13.13 -20.60 7.39
CA PHE A 500 -12.75 -21.07 8.73
C PHE A 500 -13.76 -22.01 9.42
N ASP A 501 -15.04 -21.84 9.13
CA ASP A 501 -16.18 -22.61 9.63
C ASP A 501 -16.44 -23.87 8.79
N LEU A 502 -15.75 -23.99 7.65
CA LEU A 502 -15.65 -25.25 6.90
C LEU A 502 -14.60 -26.19 7.51
N PHE A 503 -13.60 -25.65 8.21
CA PHE A 503 -12.51 -26.41 8.82
C PHE A 503 -12.92 -27.06 10.15
N ASP A 504 -12.15 -28.04 10.61
CA ASP A 504 -12.27 -28.62 11.96
C ASP A 504 -11.50 -27.81 13.01
N ASP A 505 -11.60 -28.20 14.29
CA ASP A 505 -10.94 -27.49 15.38
C ASP A 505 -9.41 -27.55 15.34
N ALA A 506 -8.84 -28.66 14.86
CA ALA A 506 -7.38 -28.82 14.77
C ALA A 506 -6.81 -27.89 13.67
N GLN A 507 -7.49 -27.84 12.52
CA GLN A 507 -7.20 -26.94 11.41
C GLN A 507 -7.32 -25.47 11.83
N ARG A 508 -8.39 -25.10 12.55
CA ARG A 508 -8.56 -23.76 13.13
C ARG A 508 -7.43 -23.38 14.09
N GLU A 509 -6.99 -24.30 14.94
CA GLU A 509 -5.86 -24.06 15.85
C GLU A 509 -4.53 -23.91 15.11
N GLY A 510 -4.35 -24.59 13.98
CA GLY A 510 -3.21 -24.38 13.07
C GLY A 510 -3.13 -22.93 12.58
N LEU A 511 -4.26 -22.34 12.18
CA LEU A 511 -4.34 -20.92 11.77
C LEU A 511 -4.05 -19.96 12.93
N ARG A 512 -4.56 -20.23 14.13
CA ARG A 512 -4.23 -19.42 15.32
C ARG A 512 -2.74 -19.50 15.66
N ARG A 513 -2.12 -20.67 15.56
CA ARG A 513 -0.67 -20.84 15.76
C ARG A 513 0.13 -20.05 14.73
N TYR A 514 -0.30 -20.07 13.47
CA TYR A 514 0.29 -19.27 12.41
C TYR A 514 0.23 -17.76 12.73
N ALA A 515 -0.92 -17.26 13.19
CA ALA A 515 -1.09 -15.87 13.61
C ALA A 515 -0.23 -15.50 14.83
N ARG A 516 -0.15 -16.36 15.85
CA ARG A 516 0.73 -16.17 17.02
C ARG A 516 2.20 -16.06 16.61
N HIS A 517 2.64 -16.88 15.66
CA HIS A 517 4.03 -16.80 15.17
C HIS A 517 4.36 -15.44 14.55
N ARG A 518 3.40 -14.79 13.86
CA ARG A 518 3.60 -13.43 13.35
C ARG A 518 3.83 -12.41 14.47
N GLN A 519 3.14 -12.56 15.60
CA GLN A 519 3.33 -11.72 16.79
C GLN A 519 4.68 -12.00 17.47
N GLU A 520 5.11 -13.26 17.53
CA GLU A 520 6.43 -13.66 18.07
C GLU A 520 7.60 -13.05 17.28
N LEU A 521 7.44 -12.87 15.96
CA LEU A 521 8.44 -12.24 15.09
C LEU A 521 8.58 -10.72 15.30
N ALA A 522 7.61 -10.08 15.97
CA ALA A 522 7.60 -8.63 16.22
C ALA A 522 7.24 -8.30 17.69
N PRO A 523 8.06 -8.71 18.68
CA PRO A 523 7.73 -8.57 20.10
C PRO A 523 7.65 -7.12 20.58
N HIS A 524 8.25 -6.17 19.86
CA HIS A 524 8.17 -4.74 20.16
C HIS A 524 6.84 -4.10 19.73
N ALA A 525 6.14 -4.70 18.76
CA ALA A 525 4.91 -4.18 18.18
C ALA A 525 3.68 -5.02 18.55
N VAL A 526 2.50 -4.42 18.40
CA VAL A 526 1.21 -5.11 18.50
C VAL A 526 0.72 -5.45 17.11
N VAL A 527 0.39 -6.71 16.85
CA VAL A 527 -0.29 -7.11 15.62
C VAL A 527 -1.80 -7.01 15.84
N ALA A 528 -2.47 -6.18 15.05
CA ALA A 528 -3.90 -5.95 15.15
C ALA A 528 -4.62 -6.24 13.83
N GLU A 529 -5.77 -6.91 13.90
CA GLU A 529 -6.59 -7.20 12.72
C GLU A 529 -7.52 -6.05 12.38
N LEU A 530 -7.50 -5.63 11.12
CA LEU A 530 -8.38 -4.61 10.60
C LEU A 530 -9.72 -5.22 10.16
N SER A 531 -10.83 -4.69 10.69
CA SER A 531 -12.20 -5.07 10.34
C SER A 531 -12.95 -3.87 9.77
N TYR A 532 -13.41 -3.94 8.52
CA TYR A 532 -14.17 -2.87 7.88
C TYR A 532 -15.09 -3.40 6.78
N VAL A 533 -16.18 -2.67 6.49
CA VAL A 533 -17.05 -2.96 5.33
C VAL A 533 -16.55 -2.18 4.11
N PRO A 534 -16.30 -2.83 2.95
CA PRO A 534 -15.94 -2.14 1.72
C PRO A 534 -17.09 -1.31 1.14
N ALA A 535 -16.77 -0.37 0.25
CA ALA A 535 -17.75 0.48 -0.43
C ALA A 535 -18.83 -0.30 -1.22
N HIS A 536 -18.55 -1.54 -1.64
CA HIS A 536 -19.54 -2.41 -2.24
C HIS A 536 -19.83 -3.57 -1.30
N GLY A 537 -21.04 -3.66 -0.77
CA GLY A 537 -21.43 -4.59 0.30
C GLY A 537 -21.17 -6.06 -0.06
N ARG A 538 -21.32 -6.43 -1.33
CA ARG A 538 -20.97 -7.78 -1.84
C ARG A 538 -19.50 -8.14 -1.62
N GLY A 539 -18.60 -7.16 -1.63
CA GLY A 539 -17.19 -7.34 -1.29
C GLY A 539 -16.98 -7.83 0.14
N ALA A 540 -17.88 -7.52 1.08
CA ALA A 540 -17.76 -8.00 2.45
C ALA A 540 -17.88 -9.54 2.54
N ASN A 541 -18.48 -10.22 1.55
CA ASN A 541 -18.51 -11.68 1.51
C ASN A 541 -17.11 -12.33 1.49
N VAL A 542 -16.08 -11.65 0.98
CA VAL A 542 -14.69 -12.15 1.05
C VAL A 542 -13.99 -11.78 2.36
N ALA A 543 -14.55 -10.84 3.12
CA ALA A 543 -14.00 -10.31 4.37
C ALA A 543 -14.62 -10.91 5.63
N VAL A 544 -15.58 -11.84 5.54
CA VAL A 544 -16.11 -12.54 6.72
C VAL A 544 -15.13 -13.63 7.16
N ARG A 545 -14.55 -13.50 8.36
CA ARG A 545 -13.49 -14.37 8.91
C ARG A 545 -13.34 -14.18 10.43
N PRO A 546 -12.94 -15.18 11.22
CA PRO A 546 -12.71 -15.04 12.65
C PRO A 546 -11.44 -14.24 12.89
N LEU A 547 -11.32 -13.66 14.07
CA LEU A 547 -10.06 -13.07 14.50
C LEU A 547 -9.08 -14.17 14.93
N HIS A 548 -7.83 -14.03 14.50
CA HIS A 548 -6.70 -14.87 14.86
C HIS A 548 -5.65 -14.11 15.69
N HIS A 549 -5.67 -12.78 15.65
CA HIS A 549 -4.85 -11.88 16.46
C HIS A 549 -5.60 -11.34 17.69
N ASP A 550 -4.85 -10.90 18.70
CA ASP A 550 -5.41 -10.48 19.98
C ASP A 550 -6.10 -9.11 19.93
N PHE A 551 -5.66 -8.21 19.04
CA PHE A 551 -6.18 -6.85 18.92
C PHE A 551 -6.99 -6.66 17.64
N GLU A 552 -8.03 -5.83 17.72
CA GLU A 552 -8.90 -5.49 16.59
C GLU A 552 -8.88 -3.97 16.34
N ILE A 553 -8.81 -3.56 15.08
CA ILE A 553 -9.06 -2.20 14.60
C ILE A 553 -10.42 -2.24 13.87
N PRO A 554 -11.54 -2.01 14.57
CA PRO A 554 -12.86 -1.94 13.93
C PRO A 554 -13.07 -0.57 13.29
N VAL A 555 -13.43 -0.54 12.01
CA VAL A 555 -13.82 0.67 11.28
C VAL A 555 -15.23 0.50 10.75
N ASN A 556 -16.17 1.21 11.38
CA ASN A 556 -17.60 1.17 11.04
C ASN A 556 -18.27 -0.20 11.11
N VAL A 557 -17.73 -1.07 11.98
CA VAL A 557 -18.28 -2.38 12.37
C VAL A 557 -18.23 -2.49 13.89
N PRO A 558 -19.14 -3.23 14.54
CA PRO A 558 -19.02 -3.50 15.97
C PRO A 558 -17.73 -4.28 16.27
N PRO A 559 -17.00 -3.96 17.35
CA PRO A 559 -15.90 -4.79 17.81
C PRO A 559 -16.40 -6.16 18.28
N THR A 560 -15.52 -7.16 18.21
CA THR A 560 -15.78 -8.50 18.75
C THR A 560 -14.79 -8.98 19.79
N VAL A 561 -13.83 -8.11 20.14
CA VAL A 561 -12.92 -8.27 21.26
C VAL A 561 -13.31 -7.37 22.44
N PRO A 562 -12.87 -7.68 23.67
CA PRO A 562 -13.01 -6.77 24.81
C PRO A 562 -12.41 -5.40 24.54
N GLU A 563 -12.95 -4.36 25.19
CA GLU A 563 -12.59 -2.95 25.00
C GLU A 563 -11.07 -2.69 25.06
N GLU A 564 -10.36 -3.32 26.00
CA GLU A 564 -8.93 -3.14 26.19
C GLU A 564 -8.08 -3.60 24.98
N ARG A 565 -8.66 -4.46 24.14
CA ARG A 565 -8.08 -5.01 22.90
C ARG A 565 -8.56 -4.30 21.64
N VAL A 566 -9.48 -3.34 21.74
CA VAL A 566 -9.91 -2.50 20.63
C VAL A 566 -8.91 -1.35 20.44
N ILE A 567 -8.47 -1.13 19.21
CA ILE A 567 -7.65 0.02 18.81
C ILE A 567 -8.51 0.92 17.91
N ALA A 568 -9.02 2.02 18.47
CA ALA A 568 -9.79 3.01 17.71
C ALA A 568 -8.89 3.82 16.77
N LEU A 569 -9.45 4.38 15.70
CA LEU A 569 -8.68 5.20 14.75
C LEU A 569 -8.04 6.43 15.41
N ASP A 570 -8.66 7.00 16.43
CA ASP A 570 -8.12 8.16 17.17
C ASP A 570 -6.92 7.82 18.06
N ASP A 571 -6.72 6.54 18.35
CA ASP A 571 -5.54 6.06 19.08
C ASP A 571 -4.33 5.89 18.14
N LEU A 572 -4.55 5.89 16.82
CA LEU A 572 -3.52 5.66 15.82
C LEU A 572 -2.86 6.96 15.37
N TYR A 573 -1.53 6.96 15.47
CA TYR A 573 -0.64 8.00 14.99
C TYR A 573 0.26 7.44 13.90
N VAL A 574 0.63 8.30 12.97
CA VAL A 574 1.62 8.02 11.93
C VAL A 574 2.93 8.67 12.34
N ALA A 575 4.03 7.94 12.18
CA ALA A 575 5.37 8.44 12.33
C ALA A 575 6.25 7.99 11.17
N ALA A 576 7.40 8.64 11.01
CA ALA A 576 8.41 8.28 10.02
C ALA A 576 9.80 8.29 10.65
N ASP A 577 10.64 7.34 10.26
CA ASP A 577 12.08 7.36 10.48
C ASP A 577 12.83 7.00 9.19
N HIS A 578 14.14 6.79 9.28
CA HIS A 578 14.97 6.44 8.12
C HIS A 578 14.50 5.17 7.36
N THR A 579 13.75 4.27 8.01
CA THR A 579 13.17 3.05 7.43
C THR A 579 11.81 3.26 6.75
N GLY A 580 11.18 4.43 6.93
CA GLY A 580 9.89 4.79 6.35
C GLY A 580 8.79 5.00 7.40
N LEU A 581 7.54 5.06 6.92
CA LEU A 581 6.36 5.27 7.77
C LEU A 581 6.06 4.06 8.66
N PHE A 582 5.46 4.32 9.83
CA PHE A 582 4.90 3.33 10.73
C PHE A 582 3.72 3.88 11.51
N LEU A 583 2.95 2.96 12.10
CA LEU A 583 1.80 3.28 12.93
C LEU A 583 2.14 3.11 14.41
N TRP A 584 1.57 3.96 15.24
CA TRP A 584 1.81 3.96 16.68
C TRP A 584 0.48 4.08 17.41
N SER A 585 0.24 3.21 18.40
CA SER A 585 -0.87 3.38 19.34
C SER A 585 -0.39 4.24 20.50
N ARG A 586 -1.06 5.38 20.71
CA ARG A 586 -0.73 6.28 21.81
C ARG A 586 -1.05 5.65 23.16
N ARG A 587 -2.17 4.94 23.27
CA ARG A 587 -2.63 4.24 24.48
C ARG A 587 -1.70 3.09 24.86
N LEU A 588 -1.28 2.29 23.88
CA LEU A 588 -0.42 1.13 24.13
C LEU A 588 1.07 1.49 24.21
N GLY A 589 1.46 2.66 23.70
CA GLY A 589 2.86 3.10 23.66
C GLY A 589 3.73 2.17 22.80
N ARG A 590 3.16 1.59 21.74
CA ARG A 590 3.81 0.59 20.88
C ARG A 590 3.48 0.81 19.42
N GLU A 591 4.37 0.36 18.55
CA GLU A 591 4.11 0.24 17.11
C GLU A 591 2.94 -0.71 16.86
N VAL A 592 2.11 -0.39 15.88
CA VAL A 592 0.97 -1.21 15.46
C VAL A 592 1.25 -1.75 14.06
N ILE A 593 1.15 -3.07 13.92
CA ILE A 593 1.28 -3.76 12.64
C ILE A 593 -0.09 -4.30 12.27
N VAL A 594 -0.66 -3.75 11.20
CA VAL A 594 -1.99 -4.13 10.73
C VAL A 594 -1.90 -5.44 9.96
N ALA A 595 -2.78 -6.37 10.30
CA ALA A 595 -2.98 -7.63 9.61
C ALA A 595 -4.39 -7.69 9.01
N GLU A 596 -4.51 -8.39 7.88
CA GLU A 596 -5.79 -8.68 7.23
C GLU A 596 -5.95 -10.19 7.12
N GLY A 597 -7.08 -10.73 7.60
CA GLY A 597 -7.41 -12.15 7.51
C GLY A 597 -8.17 -12.54 6.24
N HIS A 598 -8.13 -11.73 5.18
CA HIS A 598 -8.99 -11.89 4.00
C HIS A 598 -8.35 -11.49 2.67
N MET A 599 -8.94 -11.93 1.56
CA MET A 599 -8.51 -11.66 0.18
C MET A 599 -9.23 -10.48 -0.49
N LEU A 600 -9.81 -9.55 0.29
CA LEU A 600 -10.45 -8.36 -0.26
C LEU A 600 -9.39 -7.44 -0.92
N THR A 601 -9.70 -6.95 -2.12
CA THR A 601 -8.81 -6.02 -2.82
C THR A 601 -8.71 -4.68 -2.10
N PRO A 602 -7.50 -4.21 -1.71
CA PRO A 602 -7.33 -2.95 -0.97
C PRO A 602 -7.85 -1.70 -1.69
N ALA A 603 -7.91 -1.72 -3.03
CA ALA A 603 -8.39 -0.60 -3.84
C ALA A 603 -9.86 -0.20 -3.56
N ALA A 604 -10.67 -1.13 -3.03
CA ALA A 604 -12.06 -0.89 -2.66
C ALA A 604 -12.25 -0.52 -1.17
N ALA A 605 -11.16 -0.47 -0.40
CA ALA A 605 -11.19 -0.07 1.01
C ALA A 605 -11.27 1.45 1.15
N PRO A 606 -11.91 1.97 2.22
CA PRO A 606 -11.76 3.37 2.60
C PRO A 606 -10.28 3.74 2.70
N ASN A 607 -9.92 4.96 2.31
CA ASN A 607 -8.52 5.40 2.28
C ASN A 607 -7.78 5.16 3.59
N VAL A 608 -8.43 5.39 4.74
CA VAL A 608 -7.82 5.13 6.05
C VAL A 608 -7.50 3.64 6.25
N CYS A 609 -8.40 2.74 5.86
CA CYS A 609 -8.20 1.30 5.97
C CYS A 609 -7.05 0.83 5.06
N ARG A 610 -7.04 1.30 3.80
CA ARG A 610 -5.95 1.00 2.87
C ARG A 610 -4.62 1.53 3.38
N PHE A 611 -4.59 2.75 3.91
CA PHE A 611 -3.39 3.39 4.45
C PHE A 611 -2.78 2.59 5.60
N LEU A 612 -3.62 2.09 6.51
CA LEU A 612 -3.18 1.26 7.63
C LEU A 612 -2.48 -0.02 7.17
N THR A 613 -3.08 -0.72 6.21
CA THR A 613 -2.52 -1.92 5.59
C THR A 613 -1.21 -1.62 4.85
N ASP A 614 -1.21 -0.58 4.04
CA ASP A 614 -0.08 -0.18 3.19
C ASP A 614 1.14 0.26 4.02
N VAL A 615 0.95 1.10 5.05
CA VAL A 615 2.04 1.52 5.96
C VAL A 615 2.65 0.32 6.69
N SER A 616 1.82 -0.65 7.12
CA SER A 616 2.31 -1.86 7.79
C SER A 616 3.14 -2.77 6.86
N ARG A 617 2.99 -2.64 5.55
CA ARG A 617 3.78 -3.37 4.54
C ARG A 617 5.13 -2.71 4.26
N LEU A 618 5.24 -1.38 4.37
CA LEU A 618 6.48 -0.63 4.04
C LEU A 618 7.71 -1.08 4.82
N ARG A 619 7.53 -1.51 6.07
CA ARG A 619 8.63 -1.97 6.94
C ARG A 619 8.97 -3.44 6.79
N ARG A 620 8.40 -4.11 5.78
CA ARG A 620 8.61 -5.53 5.52
C ARG A 620 8.98 -5.74 4.06
N ARG A 621 9.83 -6.72 3.80
CA ARG A 621 10.11 -7.16 2.44
C ARG A 621 8.90 -7.94 1.92
N THR A 622 8.21 -7.35 0.95
CA THR A 622 7.11 -8.00 0.22
C THR A 622 7.68 -8.79 -0.94
N VAL A 623 7.02 -9.88 -1.32
CA VAL A 623 7.46 -10.72 -2.43
C VAL A 623 6.49 -10.56 -3.59
N GLY A 624 7.03 -10.25 -4.75
CA GLY A 624 6.31 -10.26 -6.03
C GLY A 624 6.59 -11.54 -6.82
N GLY A 625 5.71 -11.83 -7.79
CA GLY A 625 5.97 -12.88 -8.78
C GLY A 625 7.13 -12.52 -9.71
N PHE A 626 7.56 -13.46 -10.54
CA PHE A 626 8.52 -13.17 -11.61
C PHE A 626 7.90 -12.19 -12.63
N THR A 627 8.68 -11.21 -13.08
CA THR A 627 8.27 -10.22 -14.09
C THR A 627 9.26 -10.13 -15.26
N TRP A 628 8.70 -9.99 -16.46
CA TRP A 628 9.44 -9.64 -17.67
C TRP A 628 9.67 -8.13 -17.84
N ALA A 629 9.28 -7.31 -16.85
CA ALA A 629 9.40 -5.85 -16.87
C ALA A 629 8.76 -5.24 -18.14
N GLY A 630 9.42 -4.29 -18.82
CA GLY A 630 8.87 -3.68 -20.05
C GLY A 630 8.76 -4.62 -21.25
N LEU A 631 9.12 -5.91 -21.12
CA LEU A 631 8.94 -6.93 -22.16
C LEU A 631 7.60 -7.68 -22.06
N GLU A 632 6.81 -7.43 -21.00
CA GLU A 632 5.47 -7.99 -20.84
C GLU A 632 4.58 -7.64 -22.04
N GLY A 633 3.71 -8.57 -22.45
CA GLY A 633 2.85 -8.39 -23.63
C GLY A 633 3.54 -8.60 -24.98
N GLY A 634 4.80 -9.05 -25.00
CA GLY A 634 5.48 -9.54 -26.20
C GLY A 634 4.70 -10.66 -26.92
N PRO A 635 5.02 -10.96 -28.20
CA PRO A 635 4.31 -11.99 -28.98
C PRO A 635 4.47 -13.39 -28.37
N TYR A 636 5.59 -13.65 -27.72
CA TYR A 636 5.88 -14.87 -26.98
C TYR A 636 6.82 -14.57 -25.81
N LEU A 637 6.48 -15.11 -24.63
CA LEU A 637 7.32 -15.13 -23.45
C LEU A 637 7.53 -16.60 -23.03
N PRO A 638 8.79 -17.07 -22.90
CA PRO A 638 9.07 -18.45 -22.58
C PRO A 638 8.71 -18.78 -21.13
N ARG A 639 8.53 -20.07 -20.87
CA ARG A 639 8.35 -20.57 -19.50
C ARG A 639 9.58 -20.21 -18.68
N VAL A 640 9.41 -19.78 -17.44
CA VAL A 640 10.51 -19.56 -16.49
C VAL A 640 10.48 -20.64 -15.43
N VAL A 641 11.58 -21.35 -15.27
CA VAL A 641 11.70 -22.49 -14.35
C VAL A 641 12.89 -22.33 -13.41
N ARG A 642 12.74 -22.85 -12.19
CA ARG A 642 13.79 -22.94 -11.18
C ARG A 642 13.76 -24.35 -10.61
N GLY A 643 14.67 -25.21 -11.09
CA GLY A 643 14.66 -26.63 -10.73
C GLY A 643 13.32 -27.30 -11.05
N ARG A 644 12.58 -27.72 -10.02
CA ARG A 644 11.26 -28.38 -10.17
C ARG A 644 10.06 -27.42 -10.20
N VAL A 645 10.29 -26.12 -10.05
CA VAL A 645 9.22 -25.12 -9.93
C VAL A 645 9.15 -24.28 -11.20
N VAL A 646 7.99 -24.25 -11.85
CA VAL A 646 7.66 -23.29 -12.90
C VAL A 646 7.23 -21.99 -12.21
N LEU A 647 8.04 -20.95 -12.34
CA LEU A 647 7.78 -19.62 -11.75
C LEU A 647 6.83 -18.79 -12.62
N ARG A 648 6.87 -18.99 -13.93
CA ARG A 648 6.01 -18.33 -14.92
C ARG A 648 5.72 -19.29 -16.07
N ALA A 649 4.46 -19.48 -16.41
CA ALA A 649 4.08 -20.29 -17.58
C ALA A 649 4.47 -19.57 -18.89
N ALA A 650 4.67 -20.33 -19.97
CA ALA A 650 4.84 -19.73 -21.28
C ALA A 650 3.56 -18.99 -21.71
N GLU A 651 3.75 -17.81 -22.31
CA GLU A 651 2.68 -16.90 -22.70
C GLU A 651 2.81 -16.51 -24.18
N TRP A 652 1.66 -16.36 -24.85
CA TRP A 652 1.55 -15.87 -26.22
C TRP A 652 0.54 -14.73 -26.28
N THR A 653 0.89 -13.70 -27.05
CA THR A 653 -0.02 -12.60 -27.36
C THR A 653 -0.50 -12.74 -28.80
N LEU A 654 -1.81 -12.87 -28.97
CA LEU A 654 -2.47 -12.95 -30.27
C LEU A 654 -3.26 -11.66 -30.55
N THR A 655 -2.98 -11.05 -31.69
CA THR A 655 -3.66 -9.85 -32.19
C THR A 655 -4.40 -10.14 -33.50
N ALA A 656 -5.40 -9.32 -33.83
CA ALA A 656 -6.11 -9.42 -35.10
C ALA A 656 -5.15 -9.25 -36.30
N GLY A 657 -4.15 -8.37 -36.18
CA GLY A 657 -3.13 -8.16 -37.21
C GLY A 657 -2.27 -9.39 -37.48
N GLN A 658 -1.84 -10.10 -36.43
CA GLN A 658 -1.09 -11.36 -36.59
C GLN A 658 -1.92 -12.45 -37.27
N LEU A 659 -3.21 -12.56 -36.93
CA LEU A 659 -4.10 -13.54 -37.56
C LEU A 659 -4.36 -13.19 -39.04
N ALA A 660 -4.46 -11.90 -39.38
CA ALA A 660 -4.58 -11.44 -40.77
C ALA A 660 -3.31 -11.71 -41.59
N ALA A 661 -2.14 -11.42 -41.01
CA ALA A 661 -0.83 -11.68 -41.64
C ALA A 661 -0.58 -13.17 -41.90
N ALA A 662 -1.18 -14.04 -41.08
CA ALA A 662 -1.11 -15.49 -41.25
C ALA A 662 -2.08 -16.04 -42.32
N ARG A 663 -2.74 -15.22 -43.15
CA ARG A 663 -3.62 -15.70 -44.26
C ARG A 663 -2.81 -16.06 -45.52
N PRO A 664 -3.30 -16.96 -46.40
CA PRO A 664 -2.60 -17.31 -47.64
C PRO A 664 -2.64 -16.14 -48.63
N THR A 665 -1.53 -15.89 -49.34
CA THR A 665 -1.39 -14.80 -50.32
C THR A 665 -2.05 -15.06 -51.68
N ASP A 666 -2.44 -16.29 -51.99
CA ASP A 666 -2.95 -16.70 -53.32
C ASP A 666 -4.46 -16.54 -53.54
N SER A 667 -5.22 -16.04 -52.56
CA SER A 667 -6.61 -15.67 -52.81
C SER A 667 -6.66 -14.31 -53.52
N GLY A 668 -6.82 -14.30 -54.85
CA GLY A 668 -6.94 -13.10 -55.70
C GLY A 668 -8.13 -12.16 -55.40
N ALA A 669 -8.69 -12.20 -54.19
CA ALA A 669 -9.59 -11.16 -53.70
C ALA A 669 -8.73 -9.99 -53.20
N ARG A 670 -8.92 -8.81 -53.83
CA ARG A 670 -8.47 -7.53 -53.29
C ARG A 670 -8.76 -7.48 -51.79
N ALA A 671 -7.86 -6.87 -51.02
CA ALA A 671 -8.07 -6.50 -49.63
C ALA A 671 -9.31 -5.60 -49.51
N ALA A 672 -10.49 -6.19 -49.51
CA ALA A 672 -11.64 -5.61 -48.85
C ALA A 672 -11.31 -5.66 -47.36
N GLU A 673 -11.47 -4.53 -46.68
CA GLU A 673 -11.46 -4.51 -45.22
C GLU A 673 -12.30 -5.70 -44.72
N PRO A 674 -11.78 -6.50 -43.78
CA PRO A 674 -12.55 -7.62 -43.27
C PRO A 674 -13.87 -7.06 -42.73
N ALA A 675 -14.99 -7.50 -43.32
CA ALA A 675 -16.28 -7.28 -42.70
C ALA A 675 -16.15 -7.73 -41.22
N PRO A 676 -16.62 -6.92 -40.25
CA PRO A 676 -16.46 -7.23 -38.84
C PRO A 676 -17.19 -8.55 -38.52
N GLY A 677 -16.45 -9.67 -38.41
CA GLY A 677 -17.09 -10.97 -38.25
C GLY A 677 -16.24 -12.20 -38.59
N ALA A 678 -15.06 -12.37 -37.98
CA ALA A 678 -14.37 -13.66 -38.01
C ALA A 678 -15.21 -14.72 -37.25
N THR A 679 -16.04 -15.46 -37.97
CA THR A 679 -16.59 -16.75 -37.53
C THR A 679 -15.52 -17.83 -37.67
N ASP A 680 -15.70 -19.01 -37.08
CA ASP A 680 -14.81 -20.17 -37.26
C ASP A 680 -14.91 -20.70 -38.71
N THR A 681 -14.45 -19.92 -39.68
CA THR A 681 -14.43 -20.22 -41.12
C THR A 681 -13.21 -21.07 -41.48
N PRO A 682 -13.18 -21.74 -42.66
CA PRO A 682 -11.97 -22.41 -43.13
C PRO A 682 -10.72 -21.51 -43.14
N GLU A 683 -10.83 -20.26 -43.62
CA GLU A 683 -9.70 -19.34 -43.77
C GLU A 683 -9.12 -18.90 -42.42
N THR A 684 -9.99 -18.69 -41.42
CA THR A 684 -9.58 -18.33 -40.06
C THR A 684 -8.96 -19.52 -39.33
N ARG A 685 -9.47 -20.74 -39.56
CA ARG A 685 -8.86 -21.98 -39.06
C ARG A 685 -7.45 -22.18 -39.60
N ASP A 686 -7.25 -21.98 -40.91
CA ASP A 686 -5.94 -22.11 -41.53
C ASP A 686 -4.94 -21.05 -41.03
N ALA A 687 -5.41 -19.81 -40.86
CA ALA A 687 -4.59 -18.74 -40.29
C ALA A 687 -4.19 -19.04 -38.84
N LEU A 688 -5.14 -19.52 -38.02
CA LEU A 688 -4.87 -19.93 -36.65
C LEU A 688 -3.89 -21.12 -36.60
N ALA A 689 -4.04 -22.10 -37.50
CA ALA A 689 -3.14 -23.24 -37.59
C ALA A 689 -1.71 -22.82 -37.96
N ARG A 690 -1.54 -21.90 -38.92
CA ARG A 690 -0.23 -21.35 -39.28
C ARG A 690 0.40 -20.55 -38.14
N TRP A 691 -0.39 -19.70 -37.47
CA TRP A 691 0.08 -18.97 -36.29
C TRP A 691 0.51 -19.93 -35.17
N ARG A 692 -0.29 -20.96 -34.87
CA ARG A 692 0.06 -22.01 -33.89
C ARG A 692 1.36 -22.72 -34.26
N ALA A 693 1.55 -23.06 -35.54
CA ALA A 693 2.77 -23.71 -36.02
C ALA A 693 4.00 -22.80 -35.89
N GLN A 694 3.87 -21.52 -36.27
CA GLN A 694 4.94 -20.52 -36.18
C GLN A 694 5.41 -20.32 -34.74
N TRP A 695 4.46 -20.17 -33.80
CA TRP A 695 4.75 -19.86 -32.40
C TRP A 695 4.76 -21.08 -31.48
N ARG A 696 4.64 -22.30 -32.05
CA ARG A 696 4.61 -23.59 -31.33
C ARG A 696 3.60 -23.60 -30.17
N VAL A 697 2.41 -23.06 -30.43
CA VAL A 697 1.33 -22.95 -29.44
C VAL A 697 0.70 -24.33 -29.24
N PRO A 698 0.59 -24.83 -28.00
CA PRO A 698 0.05 -26.15 -27.72
C PRO A 698 -1.45 -26.25 -28.04
N ARG A 699 -1.97 -27.49 -28.10
CA ARG A 699 -3.40 -27.76 -28.29
C ARG A 699 -4.28 -27.15 -27.18
N TYR A 700 -3.84 -27.28 -25.94
CA TYR A 700 -4.54 -26.79 -24.76
C TYR A 700 -3.88 -25.51 -24.26
N VAL A 701 -4.66 -24.43 -24.19
CA VAL A 701 -4.22 -23.12 -23.70
C VAL A 701 -5.26 -22.52 -22.77
N TYR A 702 -4.81 -21.75 -21.78
CA TYR A 702 -5.68 -20.86 -21.03
C TYR A 702 -5.81 -19.52 -21.77
N LEU A 703 -7.04 -19.11 -22.05
CA LEU A 703 -7.35 -17.72 -22.36
C LEU A 703 -7.41 -16.93 -21.05
N VAL A 704 -6.53 -15.94 -20.92
CA VAL A 704 -6.32 -15.19 -19.68
C VAL A 704 -6.86 -13.77 -19.80
N GLU A 705 -7.75 -13.42 -18.89
CA GLU A 705 -8.33 -12.09 -18.74
C GLU A 705 -8.25 -11.71 -17.25
N HIS A 706 -7.26 -10.88 -16.90
CA HIS A 706 -6.96 -10.55 -15.50
C HIS A 706 -6.77 -11.83 -14.66
N ASP A 707 -7.55 -12.02 -13.60
CA ASP A 707 -7.52 -13.19 -12.71
C ASP A 707 -8.31 -14.40 -13.27
N ASN A 708 -9.00 -14.23 -14.41
CA ASN A 708 -9.83 -15.25 -15.01
C ASN A 708 -9.10 -16.02 -16.10
N ARG A 709 -9.09 -17.35 -15.96
CA ARG A 709 -8.57 -18.28 -16.97
C ARG A 709 -9.68 -19.19 -17.48
N LEU A 710 -9.79 -19.33 -18.80
CA LEU A 710 -10.67 -20.28 -19.48
C LEU A 710 -9.81 -21.27 -20.27
N LEU A 711 -9.92 -22.56 -19.96
CA LEU A 711 -9.22 -23.59 -20.74
C LEU A 711 -9.88 -23.76 -22.10
N LEU A 712 -9.06 -23.73 -23.16
CA LEU A 712 -9.49 -23.91 -24.55
C LEU A 712 -8.74 -25.10 -25.16
N ASP A 713 -9.49 -25.96 -25.86
CA ASP A 713 -8.95 -26.96 -26.78
C ASP A 713 -9.01 -26.35 -28.19
N LEU A 714 -7.89 -25.86 -28.71
CA LEU A 714 -7.84 -25.15 -29.99
C LEU A 714 -8.21 -26.03 -31.20
N ASP A 715 -8.31 -27.35 -31.02
CA ASP A 715 -8.77 -28.27 -32.06
C ASP A 715 -10.31 -28.37 -32.09
N ARG A 716 -11.02 -27.84 -31.08
CA ARG A 716 -12.49 -27.86 -31.00
C ARG A 716 -13.14 -26.58 -31.55
N PRO A 717 -14.18 -26.70 -32.40
CA PRO A 717 -14.90 -25.54 -32.94
C PRO A 717 -15.47 -24.58 -31.89
N GLY A 718 -16.06 -25.12 -30.83
CA GLY A 718 -16.64 -24.31 -29.74
C GLY A 718 -15.59 -23.44 -29.04
N CYS A 719 -14.42 -24.01 -28.75
CA CYS A 719 -13.31 -23.29 -28.12
C CYS A 719 -12.68 -22.24 -29.04
N ARG A 720 -12.49 -22.55 -30.33
CA ARG A 720 -12.02 -21.55 -31.32
C ARG A 720 -12.99 -20.39 -31.45
N THR A 721 -14.29 -20.66 -31.42
CA THR A 721 -15.34 -19.63 -31.47
C THR A 721 -15.27 -18.69 -30.26
N GLU A 722 -14.97 -19.20 -29.06
CA GLU A 722 -14.76 -18.36 -27.88
C GLU A 722 -13.48 -17.51 -27.98
N LEU A 723 -12.36 -18.09 -28.45
CA LEU A 723 -11.12 -17.33 -28.70
C LEU A 723 -11.33 -16.19 -29.70
N LEU A 724 -11.92 -16.52 -30.86
CA LEU A 724 -12.20 -15.53 -31.91
C LEU A 724 -13.18 -14.47 -31.42
N ARG A 725 -14.12 -14.82 -30.53
CA ARG A 725 -15.03 -13.84 -29.92
C ARG A 725 -14.27 -12.80 -29.12
N GLU A 726 -13.35 -13.23 -28.26
CA GLU A 726 -12.57 -12.35 -27.40
C GLU A 726 -11.64 -11.43 -28.21
N LEU A 727 -11.04 -11.97 -29.27
CA LEU A 727 -10.21 -11.18 -30.19
C LEU A 727 -10.99 -10.07 -30.93
N ARG A 728 -12.34 -10.09 -30.92
CA ARG A 728 -13.17 -8.99 -31.48
C ARG A 728 -13.37 -7.84 -30.49
N THR A 729 -13.34 -8.14 -29.20
CA THR A 729 -13.62 -7.16 -28.13
C THR A 729 -12.34 -6.54 -27.61
N SER A 730 -11.21 -7.23 -27.77
CA SER A 730 -9.92 -6.86 -27.23
C SER A 730 -8.89 -6.63 -28.35
N SER A 731 -8.00 -5.65 -28.19
CA SER A 731 -6.93 -5.36 -29.17
C SER A 731 -5.89 -6.48 -29.27
N ALA A 732 -5.70 -7.21 -28.17
CA ALA A 732 -4.87 -8.40 -28.06
C ALA A 732 -5.49 -9.39 -27.06
N VAL A 733 -5.23 -10.68 -27.24
CA VAL A 733 -5.60 -11.73 -26.29
C VAL A 733 -4.36 -12.45 -25.78
N ARG A 734 -4.33 -12.66 -24.47
CA ARG A 734 -3.25 -13.38 -23.77
C ARG A 734 -3.60 -14.86 -23.65
N LEU A 735 -2.70 -15.72 -24.10
CA LEU A 735 -2.81 -17.16 -24.01
C LEU A 735 -1.66 -17.73 -23.20
N GLN A 736 -1.96 -18.68 -22.31
CA GLN A 736 -0.94 -19.40 -21.53
C GLN A 736 -1.01 -20.88 -21.78
N GLU A 737 0.11 -21.56 -21.65
CA GLU A 737 0.13 -23.01 -21.76
C GLU A 737 -0.66 -23.66 -20.62
N MET A 738 -1.27 -24.81 -20.91
CA MET A 738 -1.91 -25.60 -19.86
C MET A 738 -0.86 -26.35 -19.03
N LEU A 739 -0.63 -25.90 -17.80
CA LEU A 739 0.17 -26.58 -16.80
C LEU A 739 -0.58 -26.60 -15.46
N PRO A 740 -0.66 -27.75 -14.76
CA PRO A 740 -0.26 -29.09 -15.21
C PRO A 740 -1.08 -29.59 -16.41
N GLY A 741 -0.49 -30.47 -17.21
CA GLY A 741 -1.23 -31.18 -18.27
C GLY A 741 -2.18 -32.23 -17.68
N PHE A 742 -3.10 -32.75 -18.49
CA PHE A 742 -4.07 -33.77 -18.06
C PHE A 742 -3.42 -35.08 -17.56
N ASP A 743 -2.22 -35.41 -18.06
CA ASP A 743 -1.38 -36.53 -17.64
C ASP A 743 -0.70 -36.32 -16.28
N GLY A 744 -0.61 -35.06 -15.84
CA GLY A 744 0.02 -34.64 -14.58
C GLY A 744 -0.96 -34.36 -13.44
N LEU A 745 -2.22 -34.79 -13.55
CA LEU A 745 -3.25 -34.56 -12.52
C LEU A 745 -3.18 -35.66 -11.44
N TRP A 746 -2.52 -35.34 -10.32
CA TRP A 746 -2.21 -36.30 -9.25
C TRP A 746 -3.40 -36.65 -8.35
N LEU A 747 -4.32 -35.70 -8.15
CA LEU A 747 -5.44 -35.84 -7.23
C LEU A 747 -6.54 -36.66 -7.88
N ARG A 748 -6.95 -37.75 -7.23
CA ARG A 748 -7.96 -38.69 -7.72
C ARG A 748 -9.05 -38.93 -6.70
N ASP A 749 -10.23 -39.27 -7.18
CA ASP A 749 -11.33 -39.78 -6.36
C ASP A 749 -11.26 -41.31 -6.20
N GLU A 750 -12.22 -41.88 -5.47
CA GLU A 750 -12.34 -43.33 -5.27
C GLU A 750 -12.59 -44.12 -6.56
N SER A 751 -13.10 -43.47 -7.61
CA SER A 751 -13.32 -44.06 -8.94
C SER A 751 -12.08 -43.97 -9.85
N GLY A 752 -11.02 -43.29 -9.40
CA GLY A 752 -9.78 -43.08 -10.13
C GLY A 752 -9.80 -41.88 -11.09
N ASP A 753 -10.91 -41.14 -11.13
CA ASP A 753 -11.10 -39.95 -11.95
C ASP A 753 -10.17 -38.82 -11.46
N ALA A 754 -9.49 -38.15 -12.39
CA ALA A 754 -8.48 -37.16 -12.06
C ALA A 754 -9.06 -35.74 -11.97
N TYR A 755 -8.56 -34.97 -11.00
CA TYR A 755 -9.00 -33.62 -10.71
C TYR A 755 -7.86 -32.63 -10.83
N VAL A 756 -8.17 -31.44 -11.35
CA VAL A 756 -7.27 -30.29 -11.19
C VAL A 756 -7.20 -29.95 -9.70
N SER A 757 -6.01 -29.62 -9.22
CA SER A 757 -5.80 -29.20 -7.84
C SER A 757 -4.92 -27.97 -7.78
N GLU A 758 -5.14 -27.16 -6.75
CA GLU A 758 -4.30 -26.05 -6.36
C GLU A 758 -4.07 -26.13 -4.85
N LEU A 759 -2.82 -25.91 -4.46
CA LEU A 759 -2.34 -25.88 -3.10
C LEU A 759 -2.03 -24.43 -2.74
N VAL A 760 -2.53 -23.98 -1.59
CA VAL A 760 -2.10 -22.71 -1.00
C VAL A 760 -1.19 -23.05 0.18
N VAL A 761 0.09 -22.75 0.03
CA VAL A 761 1.14 -23.05 1.01
C VAL A 761 1.47 -21.77 1.77
N PRO A 762 1.06 -21.63 3.05
CA PRO A 762 1.45 -20.52 3.89
C PRO A 762 2.91 -20.67 4.29
N LEU A 763 3.70 -19.64 3.97
CA LEU A 763 5.12 -19.53 4.28
C LEU A 763 5.35 -18.48 5.36
N LEU A 764 6.21 -18.85 6.30
CA LEU A 764 6.68 -18.00 7.39
C LEU A 764 8.15 -17.65 7.16
N PRO A 765 8.62 -16.48 7.61
CA PRO A 765 10.04 -16.20 7.68
C PRO A 765 10.78 -17.29 8.48
N ALA A 766 11.90 -17.78 7.96
CA ALA A 766 12.73 -18.81 8.58
C ALA A 766 13.72 -18.26 9.62
N GLY A 767 13.94 -16.94 9.64
CA GLY A 767 14.86 -16.27 10.56
C GLY A 767 14.37 -16.27 12.01
N GLN A 768 15.29 -16.10 12.96
CA GLN A 768 14.95 -15.83 14.36
C GLN A 768 14.12 -14.55 14.45
N ALA A 769 13.26 -14.44 15.49
CA ALA A 769 12.54 -13.22 15.81
C ALA A 769 13.49 -12.03 15.65
N ALA A 770 13.03 -10.96 14.99
CA ALA A 770 13.86 -9.78 14.82
C ALA A 770 14.43 -9.44 16.20
N GLN A 771 15.76 -9.59 16.35
CA GLN A 771 16.40 -9.07 17.55
C GLN A 771 15.94 -7.64 17.63
N PRO A 772 15.39 -7.19 18.77
CA PRO A 772 15.09 -5.78 18.91
C PRO A 772 16.37 -5.08 18.49
N ALA A 773 16.31 -4.25 17.44
CA ALA A 773 17.33 -3.24 17.27
C ALA A 773 17.41 -2.61 18.66
N ALA A 774 18.56 -2.76 19.34
CA ALA A 774 18.75 -2.36 20.72
C ALA A 774 18.04 -1.02 20.88
N PRO A 775 17.02 -0.91 21.76
CA PRO A 775 15.93 0.07 21.65
C PRO A 775 16.51 1.36 21.14
N ASP A 776 16.35 1.60 19.84
CA ASP A 776 17.11 2.67 19.23
C ASP A 776 16.68 3.93 19.96
N ARG A 777 17.62 4.86 20.13
CA ARG A 777 17.45 6.08 20.92
C ARG A 777 16.28 6.96 20.43
N THR A 778 15.61 6.52 19.36
CA THR A 778 14.58 7.06 18.49
C THR A 778 13.15 6.57 18.76
N SER A 779 12.86 5.79 19.82
CA SER A 779 11.46 5.59 20.26
C SER A 779 10.76 6.95 20.23
N PRO A 780 9.63 7.14 19.51
CA PRO A 780 9.03 8.47 19.39
C PRO A 780 8.62 8.95 20.78
N ARG A 781 9.46 9.79 21.40
CA ARG A 781 9.38 10.10 22.84
C ARG A 781 8.24 11.05 23.17
N HIS A 782 7.72 11.74 22.16
CA HIS A 782 6.75 12.79 22.35
C HIS A 782 5.68 12.68 21.27
N ALA A 783 4.44 12.41 21.69
CA ALA A 783 3.31 12.92 20.94
C ALA A 783 3.49 14.44 20.90
N PRO A 784 3.60 15.11 19.73
CA PRO A 784 3.37 16.53 19.68
C PRO A 784 1.96 16.69 20.23
N ALA A 785 1.86 17.13 21.48
CA ALA A 785 0.62 17.27 22.19
C ALA A 785 -0.15 18.41 21.54
N ALA A 786 -0.81 18.15 20.40
CA ALA A 786 -1.48 19.16 19.58
C ALA A 786 -0.78 20.52 19.67
N VAL A 787 0.57 20.54 19.58
CA VAL A 787 1.29 21.79 19.78
C VAL A 787 0.91 22.57 18.55
N ALA A 788 0.04 23.56 18.77
CA ALA A 788 -0.45 24.47 17.75
C ALA A 788 0.77 24.87 16.95
N ARG A 789 0.89 24.32 15.73
CA ARG A 789 1.99 24.69 14.86
C ARG A 789 1.79 26.16 14.61
N PRO A 790 2.66 27.03 15.15
CA PRO A 790 2.41 28.44 15.04
C PRO A 790 2.47 28.76 13.56
N ARG A 791 1.32 29.05 12.95
CA ARG A 791 1.26 29.47 11.56
C ARG A 791 1.15 30.98 11.58
N HIS A 792 2.17 31.64 11.04
CA HIS A 792 2.17 33.07 10.88
C HIS A 792 1.64 33.40 9.48
N LEU A 793 0.45 33.98 9.43
CA LEU A 793 -0.19 34.42 8.21
C LEU A 793 0.38 35.78 7.76
N PRO A 794 0.21 36.15 6.48
CA PRO A 794 0.57 37.49 6.00
C PRO A 794 -0.06 38.59 6.86
N GLY A 795 0.77 39.49 7.40
CA GLY A 795 0.33 40.57 8.30
C GLY A 795 0.41 40.23 9.80
N ASP A 796 0.76 38.99 10.15
CA ASP A 796 1.15 38.64 11.51
C ASP A 796 2.55 39.17 11.84
N ARG A 797 3.04 38.82 13.05
CA ARG A 797 4.37 39.18 13.53
C ARG A 797 5.50 38.75 12.58
N TRP A 798 5.34 37.66 11.83
CA TRP A 798 6.29 37.26 10.79
C TRP A 798 5.79 37.62 9.40
N SER A 799 6.62 38.29 8.61
CA SER A 799 6.41 38.52 7.19
C SER A 799 7.35 37.62 6.38
N CYS A 800 6.79 36.82 5.47
CA CYS A 800 7.55 35.91 4.59
C CYS A 800 7.29 36.25 3.12
N LEU A 801 8.35 36.59 2.40
CA LEU A 801 8.34 36.88 0.97
C LEU A 801 9.08 35.77 0.22
N LYS A 802 8.46 35.19 -0.82
CA LYS A 802 9.17 34.41 -1.82
C LYS A 802 9.54 35.33 -2.98
N LEU A 803 10.82 35.38 -3.34
CA LEU A 803 11.32 36.17 -4.45
C LEU A 803 11.86 35.21 -5.52
N TYR A 804 11.15 35.06 -6.63
CA TYR A 804 11.49 34.11 -7.69
C TYR A 804 12.58 34.66 -8.59
N SER A 805 13.72 33.99 -8.61
CA SER A 805 14.91 34.37 -9.36
C SER A 805 15.73 33.13 -9.68
N CYS A 806 16.52 33.14 -10.76
CA CYS A 806 17.41 32.02 -11.04
C CYS A 806 18.57 31.99 -10.03
N PHE A 807 19.14 30.80 -9.78
CA PHE A 807 20.20 30.63 -8.80
C PHE A 807 21.41 31.55 -9.03
N ASP A 808 21.75 31.84 -10.28
CA ASP A 808 22.88 32.71 -10.67
C ASP A 808 22.70 34.17 -10.22
N ARG A 809 21.46 34.60 -9.94
CA ARG A 809 21.14 35.95 -9.47
C ARG A 809 20.92 36.06 -7.97
N HIS A 810 20.82 34.92 -7.28
CA HIS A 810 20.64 34.93 -5.83
C HIS A 810 21.79 35.66 -5.13
N ASP A 811 23.04 35.38 -5.51
CA ASP A 811 24.21 35.95 -4.85
C ASP A 811 24.26 37.48 -5.01
N GLU A 812 23.88 38.00 -6.18
CA GLU A 812 23.75 39.44 -6.44
C GLU A 812 22.69 40.10 -5.53
N ILE A 813 21.53 39.44 -5.36
CA ILE A 813 20.45 39.93 -4.48
C ILE A 813 20.88 39.88 -3.01
N LEU A 814 21.58 38.83 -2.61
CA LEU A 814 22.04 38.63 -1.23
C LEU A 814 23.14 39.65 -0.87
N ALA A 815 24.20 39.75 -1.68
CA ALA A 815 25.34 40.61 -1.42
C ALA A 815 24.96 42.10 -1.30
N GLY A 816 24.07 42.58 -2.17
CA GLY A 816 23.67 43.99 -2.18
C GLY A 816 22.30 44.26 -1.55
N PRO A 817 21.20 44.13 -2.33
CA PRO A 817 19.89 44.61 -1.91
C PRO A 817 19.36 44.02 -0.59
N LEU A 818 19.46 42.71 -0.37
CA LEU A 818 18.89 42.09 0.83
C LEU A 818 19.67 42.49 2.09
N ARG A 819 20.99 42.57 2.00
CA ARG A 819 21.83 43.05 3.09
C ARG A 819 21.44 44.47 3.52
N ALA A 820 21.29 45.37 2.54
CA ALA A 820 20.87 46.75 2.80
C ALA A 820 19.48 46.82 3.48
N LEU A 821 18.53 45.98 3.05
CA LEU A 821 17.21 45.87 3.68
C LEU A 821 17.31 45.38 5.12
N ALA A 822 18.06 44.30 5.38
CA ALA A 822 18.21 43.73 6.71
C ALA A 822 18.83 44.74 7.69
N ASP A 823 19.89 45.43 7.26
CA ASP A 823 20.55 46.46 8.06
C ASP A 823 19.62 47.66 8.33
N ALA A 824 18.80 48.07 7.36
CA ALA A 824 17.82 49.13 7.53
C ALA A 824 16.73 48.77 8.55
N LEU A 825 16.07 47.64 8.36
CA LEU A 825 14.98 47.18 9.23
C LEU A 825 15.45 46.96 10.68
N ARG A 826 16.67 46.46 10.86
CA ARG A 826 17.29 46.28 12.18
C ARG A 826 17.62 47.61 12.84
N ARG A 827 18.23 48.56 12.10
CA ARG A 827 18.59 49.89 12.62
C ARG A 827 17.37 50.69 13.05
N ASP A 828 16.28 50.58 12.28
CA ASP A 828 15.04 51.30 12.54
C ASP A 828 14.18 50.60 13.63
N GLY A 829 14.65 49.48 14.19
CA GLY A 829 13.94 48.74 15.24
C GLY A 829 12.66 48.06 14.76
N ARG A 830 12.50 47.87 13.45
CA ARG A 830 11.27 47.35 12.82
C ARG A 830 11.24 45.83 12.70
N ALA A 831 12.39 45.19 12.83
CA ALA A 831 12.51 43.75 12.91
C ALA A 831 13.46 43.33 14.04
N ASP A 832 13.05 42.35 14.85
CA ASP A 832 13.86 41.77 15.92
C ASP A 832 14.54 40.45 15.54
N ARG A 833 14.12 39.84 14.42
CA ARG A 833 14.72 38.68 13.77
C ARG A 833 14.56 38.76 12.27
N TRP A 834 15.49 38.15 11.56
CA TRP A 834 15.32 37.88 10.14
C TRP A 834 16.18 36.68 9.74
N PHE A 835 15.83 36.03 8.63
CA PHE A 835 16.70 35.06 7.97
C PHE A 835 16.20 34.79 6.55
N PHE A 836 17.05 34.18 5.73
CA PHE A 836 16.66 33.71 4.40
C PHE A 836 17.03 32.24 4.19
N ILE A 837 16.38 31.62 3.20
CA ILE A 837 16.72 30.29 2.68
C ILE A 837 16.58 30.27 1.15
N ARG A 838 17.36 29.42 0.47
CA ARG A 838 17.23 29.17 -0.98
C ARG A 838 16.32 27.96 -1.20
N TYR A 839 15.40 28.05 -2.15
CA TYR A 839 14.49 26.96 -2.52
C TYR A 839 14.50 26.74 -4.04
N ALA A 840 14.12 25.54 -4.47
CA ALA A 840 14.05 25.14 -5.88
C ALA A 840 12.60 24.91 -6.37
N ASP A 841 11.67 24.56 -5.48
CA ASP A 841 10.31 24.12 -5.80
C ASP A 841 9.25 25.18 -5.44
N PRO A 842 8.30 25.55 -6.32
CA PRO A 842 8.08 25.05 -7.69
C PRO A 842 9.06 25.60 -8.73
N ARG A 843 9.73 26.71 -8.42
CA ARG A 843 10.80 27.33 -9.20
C ARG A 843 11.87 27.88 -8.26
N PRO A 844 13.13 28.06 -8.71
CA PRO A 844 14.17 28.68 -7.91
C PRO A 844 13.73 30.03 -7.31
N HIS A 845 13.88 30.18 -6.00
CA HIS A 845 13.53 31.40 -5.27
C HIS A 845 14.26 31.56 -3.94
N LEU A 846 14.29 32.79 -3.44
CA LEU A 846 14.68 33.11 -2.06
C LEU A 846 13.41 33.22 -1.20
N ARG A 847 13.39 32.55 -0.04
CA ARG A 847 12.38 32.84 1.00
C ARG A 847 13.00 33.73 2.06
N ILE A 848 12.47 34.94 2.18
CA ILE A 848 12.99 36.01 3.02
C ILE A 848 11.99 36.25 4.14
N ARG A 849 12.44 36.14 5.39
CA ARG A 849 11.58 36.20 6.57
C ARG A 849 12.06 37.28 7.53
N PHE A 850 11.15 38.13 7.98
CA PHE A 850 11.39 39.13 9.02
C PHE A 850 10.33 39.02 10.12
N ARG A 851 10.74 39.17 11.38
CA ARG A 851 9.86 39.18 12.54
C ARG A 851 9.81 40.57 13.14
N ALA A 852 8.61 41.11 13.30
CA ALA A 852 8.38 42.34 14.04
C ALA A 852 8.68 42.15 15.54
N PRO A 853 9.10 43.20 16.26
CA PRO A 853 9.32 43.16 17.70
C PRO A 853 8.10 42.66 18.48
N GLY A 854 8.32 42.02 19.63
CA GLY A 854 7.20 41.44 20.43
C GLY A 854 6.18 42.46 20.95
N GLN A 855 6.53 43.75 20.97
CA GLN A 855 5.67 44.86 21.39
C GLN A 855 5.00 45.57 20.21
N ALA A 856 5.24 45.12 18.98
CA ALA A 856 4.71 45.75 17.78
C ALA A 856 3.18 45.55 17.67
N THR A 857 2.52 46.59 17.20
CA THR A 857 1.08 46.62 16.89
C THR A 857 0.79 45.95 15.55
N PRO A 858 -0.45 45.50 15.29
CA PRO A 858 -0.85 44.98 13.97
C PRO A 858 -0.58 45.97 12.81
N ALA A 859 -0.64 47.28 13.06
CA ALA A 859 -0.30 48.29 12.06
C ALA A 859 1.20 48.25 11.70
N GLU A 860 2.08 48.05 12.68
CA GLU A 860 3.52 47.91 12.47
C GLU A 860 3.87 46.59 11.77
N HIS A 861 3.14 45.51 12.04
CA HIS A 861 3.25 44.26 11.26
C HIS A 861 2.92 44.49 9.78
N GLY A 862 1.81 45.19 9.50
CA GLY A 862 1.42 45.56 8.15
C GLY A 862 2.43 46.49 7.46
N ALA A 863 3.04 47.41 8.22
CA ALA A 863 4.09 48.29 7.71
C ALA A 863 5.33 47.48 7.30
N LEU A 864 5.79 46.53 8.13
CA LEU A 864 6.89 45.63 7.79
C LEU A 864 6.62 44.85 6.49
N LEU A 865 5.44 44.23 6.36
CA LEU A 865 5.06 43.51 5.14
C LEU A 865 5.09 44.41 3.89
N THR A 866 4.63 45.65 4.03
CA THR A 866 4.63 46.64 2.94
C THR A 866 6.05 46.95 2.46
N GLU A 867 7.04 46.97 3.36
CA GLU A 867 8.44 47.19 2.99
C GLU A 867 9.04 46.01 2.26
N LEU A 868 8.79 44.79 2.72
CA LEU A 868 9.21 43.58 2.01
C LEU A 868 8.62 43.56 0.59
N LEU A 869 7.36 43.97 0.43
CA LEU A 869 6.74 44.11 -0.89
C LEU A 869 7.39 45.20 -1.74
N ALA A 870 7.72 46.35 -1.15
CA ALA A 870 8.43 47.42 -1.86
C ALA A 870 9.80 46.93 -2.35
N PHE A 871 10.54 46.21 -1.51
CA PHE A 871 11.80 45.55 -1.84
C PHE A 871 11.63 44.55 -2.99
N GLY A 872 10.67 43.61 -2.89
CA GLY A 872 10.44 42.61 -3.94
C GLY A 872 10.06 43.26 -5.27
N ARG A 873 9.21 44.31 -5.26
CA ARG A 873 8.86 45.08 -6.45
C ARG A 873 10.05 45.80 -7.06
N ASP A 874 11.01 46.27 -6.25
CA ASP A 874 12.25 46.86 -6.75
C ASP A 874 13.11 45.81 -7.46
N MET A 875 13.26 44.62 -6.87
CA MET A 875 14.01 43.51 -7.48
C MET A 875 13.43 43.08 -8.83
N VAL A 876 12.09 43.00 -8.93
CA VAL A 876 11.41 42.70 -10.19
C VAL A 876 11.60 43.82 -11.22
N ARG A 877 11.42 45.09 -10.81
CA ARG A 877 11.62 46.26 -11.70
C ARG A 877 13.04 46.35 -12.26
N ARG A 878 14.04 45.92 -11.47
CA ARG A 878 15.46 45.87 -11.88
C ARG A 878 15.82 44.63 -12.71
N GLY A 879 14.89 43.69 -12.92
CA GLY A 879 15.15 42.44 -13.64
C GLY A 879 15.98 41.42 -12.85
N LEU A 880 16.16 41.61 -11.54
CA LEU A 880 16.85 40.66 -10.67
C LEU A 880 15.95 39.49 -10.24
N ALA A 881 14.63 39.69 -10.28
CA ALA A 881 13.63 38.67 -10.01
C ALA A 881 12.56 38.69 -11.10
N GLY A 882 11.95 37.53 -11.37
CA GLY A 882 10.83 37.42 -12.32
C GLY A 882 9.47 37.65 -11.67
N ASP A 883 9.34 37.36 -10.37
CA ASP A 883 8.07 37.44 -9.65
C ASP A 883 8.29 37.46 -8.12
N LEU A 884 7.23 37.77 -7.36
CA LEU A 884 7.19 37.67 -5.91
C LEU A 884 5.86 37.09 -5.41
N GLU A 885 5.90 36.36 -4.29
CA GLU A 885 4.72 35.87 -3.57
C GLU A 885 4.82 36.21 -2.08
N ILE A 886 3.67 36.51 -1.46
CA ILE A 886 3.56 36.57 0.00
C ILE A 886 3.14 35.19 0.49
N ALA A 887 3.86 34.65 1.48
CA ALA A 887 3.61 33.31 2.02
C ALA A 887 3.37 33.35 3.53
N SER A 888 2.68 32.33 4.05
CA SER A 888 2.69 32.04 5.49
C SER A 888 4.06 31.51 5.92
N TYR A 889 4.43 31.71 7.17
CA TYR A 889 5.55 31.03 7.81
C TYR A 889 5.06 30.01 8.83
N GLU A 890 5.38 28.73 8.61
CA GLU A 890 5.20 27.64 9.57
C GLU A 890 6.59 27.20 10.06
N PRO A 891 6.96 27.48 11.32
CA PRO A 891 8.25 27.08 11.86
C PRO A 891 8.36 25.57 12.01
N GLU A 892 9.49 25.00 11.58
CA GLU A 892 9.80 23.57 11.64
C GLU A 892 10.20 23.14 13.07
N VAL A 893 9.35 23.43 14.06
CA VAL A 893 9.65 23.24 15.49
C VAL A 893 10.12 21.82 15.81
N VAL A 894 9.48 20.82 15.19
CA VAL A 894 9.81 19.40 15.41
C VAL A 894 11.23 19.07 14.92
N ARG A 895 11.58 19.49 13.71
CA ARG A 895 12.89 19.23 13.10
C ARG A 895 14.05 19.79 13.92
N TYR A 896 13.81 20.90 14.62
CA TYR A 896 14.86 21.63 15.34
C TYR A 896 14.78 21.47 16.86
N GLY A 897 14.31 20.34 17.36
CA GLY A 897 14.44 19.99 18.78
C GLY A 897 13.24 20.33 19.67
N GLY A 898 12.15 20.84 19.11
CA GLY A 898 10.93 21.15 19.84
C GLY A 898 10.83 22.60 20.33
N PRO A 899 9.67 22.97 20.93
CA PRO A 899 9.33 24.37 21.23
C PRO A 899 10.24 25.02 22.27
N ARG A 900 10.88 24.23 23.15
CA ARG A 900 11.80 24.73 24.18
C ARG A 900 13.09 25.33 23.61
N VAL A 901 13.53 24.86 22.45
CA VAL A 901 14.83 25.24 21.86
C VAL A 901 14.68 26.08 20.60
N HIS A 902 13.50 26.08 19.97
CA HIS A 902 13.31 26.64 18.64
C HIS A 902 13.69 28.12 18.51
N ASP A 903 13.37 28.97 19.49
CA ASP A 903 13.76 30.39 19.45
C ASP A 903 15.29 30.59 19.51
N ALA A 904 16.03 29.68 20.15
CA ALA A 904 17.50 29.69 20.08
C ALA A 904 18.02 29.25 18.70
N ILE A 905 17.30 28.36 18.02
CA ILE A 905 17.60 27.95 16.65
C ILE A 905 17.29 29.07 15.65
N GLU A 906 16.19 29.80 15.79
CA GLU A 906 15.88 30.97 14.96
C GLU A 906 16.95 32.07 15.10
N ARG A 907 17.49 32.28 16.31
CA ARG A 907 18.67 33.15 16.53
C ARG A 907 19.89 32.68 15.75
N LEU A 908 20.10 31.38 15.67
CA LEU A 908 21.18 30.81 14.86
C LEU A 908 20.90 30.95 13.36
N PHE A 909 19.64 30.87 12.91
CA PHE A 909 19.28 31.16 11.52
C PHE A 909 19.56 32.61 11.12
N GLU A 910 19.29 33.56 12.01
CA GLU A 910 19.64 34.97 11.81
C GLU A 910 21.16 35.12 11.68
N ALA A 911 21.92 34.65 12.67
CA ALA A 911 23.36 34.81 12.67
C ALA A 911 24.05 34.06 11.51
N GLY A 912 23.50 32.91 11.12
CA GLY A 912 23.94 32.16 9.93
C GLY A 912 23.61 32.89 8.63
N SER A 913 22.48 33.60 8.56
CA SER A 913 22.13 34.46 7.41
C SER A 913 23.05 35.67 7.32
N ASP A 914 23.33 36.34 8.45
CA ASP A 914 24.30 37.44 8.51
C ASP A 914 25.71 36.98 8.07
N THR A 915 26.15 35.81 8.54
CA THR A 915 27.44 35.20 8.14
C THR A 915 27.45 34.91 6.63
N ALA A 916 26.39 34.28 6.11
CA ALA A 916 26.28 33.97 4.69
C ALA A 916 26.28 35.22 3.82
N LEU A 917 25.57 36.29 4.21
CA LEU A 917 25.60 37.56 3.48
C LEU A 917 27.01 38.15 3.38
N GLN A 918 27.75 38.17 4.49
CA GLN A 918 29.13 38.69 4.49
C GLN A 918 30.07 37.83 3.63
N VAL A 919 29.94 36.51 3.70
CA VAL A 919 30.76 35.59 2.90
C VAL A 919 30.43 35.72 1.41
N VAL A 920 29.15 35.69 1.05
CA VAL A 920 28.70 35.82 -0.36
C VAL A 920 29.09 37.18 -0.93
N ASP A 921 28.97 38.27 -0.16
CA ASP A 921 29.40 39.62 -0.57
C ASP A 921 30.89 39.66 -0.94
N ARG A 922 31.75 39.10 -0.08
CA ARG A 922 33.20 39.07 -0.31
C ARG A 922 33.59 38.14 -1.46
N MET A 923 32.88 37.02 -1.64
CA MET A 923 33.08 36.13 -2.78
C MET A 923 32.63 36.79 -4.09
N TRP A 924 31.47 37.43 -4.10
CA TRP A 924 30.90 38.11 -5.25
C TRP A 924 31.74 39.33 -5.68
N GLY A 925 32.25 40.09 -4.70
CA GLY A 925 33.17 41.21 -4.93
C GLY A 925 34.59 40.80 -5.34
N GLY A 926 34.91 39.51 -5.36
CA GLY A 926 36.25 38.99 -5.71
C GLY A 926 37.31 39.17 -4.62
N GLU A 927 36.91 39.54 -3.39
CA GLU A 927 37.81 39.71 -2.25
C GLU A 927 38.17 38.37 -1.58
N LEU A 928 37.32 37.35 -1.76
CA LEU A 928 37.58 35.96 -1.37
C LEU A 928 37.72 35.07 -2.63
N ASP A 929 38.95 34.94 -3.15
CA ASP A 929 39.28 33.99 -4.24
C ASP A 929 39.46 32.56 -3.68
N MET A 930 38.33 31.95 -3.32
CA MET A 930 38.27 30.61 -2.74
C MET A 930 37.23 29.75 -3.44
N ARG A 931 37.50 28.43 -3.54
CA ARG A 931 36.48 27.48 -3.99
C ARG A 931 35.32 27.48 -3.00
N ALA A 932 34.11 27.63 -3.52
CA ALA A 932 32.91 27.77 -2.69
C ALA A 932 32.64 26.56 -1.79
N GLU A 933 32.97 25.33 -2.26
CA GLU A 933 32.91 24.13 -1.41
C GLU A 933 33.84 24.23 -0.19
N PHE A 934 35.01 24.86 -0.30
CA PHE A 934 35.97 24.97 0.80
C PHE A 934 35.52 26.02 1.82
N VAL A 935 34.93 27.11 1.34
CA VAL A 935 34.26 28.09 2.19
C VAL A 935 33.10 27.43 2.95
N ALA A 936 32.27 26.63 2.28
CA ALA A 936 31.18 25.91 2.93
C ALA A 936 31.69 24.92 3.99
N VAL A 937 32.77 24.18 3.71
CA VAL A 937 33.43 23.32 4.72
C VAL A 937 33.91 24.14 5.92
N ALA A 938 34.51 25.31 5.72
CA ALA A 938 35.01 26.16 6.81
C ALA A 938 33.88 26.76 7.67
N VAL A 939 32.79 27.24 7.04
CA VAL A 939 31.63 27.77 7.75
C VAL A 939 30.91 26.68 8.55
N LEU A 940 30.79 25.48 7.97
CA LEU A 940 30.22 24.31 8.63
C LEU A 940 31.06 23.83 9.81
N ASP A 941 32.39 23.78 9.64
CA ASP A 941 33.31 23.41 10.70
C ASP A 941 33.23 24.38 11.88
N ALA A 942 33.22 25.69 11.58
CA ALA A 942 33.06 26.72 12.60
C ALA A 942 31.73 26.61 13.34
N LEU A 943 30.62 26.31 12.66
CA LEU A 943 29.34 26.07 13.33
C LEU A 943 29.46 24.97 14.39
N TYR A 944 30.03 23.81 14.03
CA TYR A 944 30.13 22.66 14.94
C TYR A 944 31.17 22.88 16.06
N ASP A 945 32.27 23.57 15.76
CA ASP A 945 33.24 23.98 16.77
C ASP A 945 32.60 24.90 17.82
N ARG A 946 31.87 25.93 17.37
CA ARG A 946 31.16 26.88 18.24
C ARG A 946 29.94 26.26 18.93
N TRP A 947 29.39 25.19 18.38
CA TRP A 947 28.40 24.35 19.07
C TRP A 947 28.98 23.66 20.33
N GLY A 948 30.32 23.55 20.42
CA GLY A 948 31.05 22.98 21.54
C GLY A 948 31.58 21.57 21.30
N LEU A 949 31.73 21.16 20.03
CA LEU A 949 32.22 19.83 19.67
C LEU A 949 33.72 19.87 19.36
N ASP A 950 34.49 19.03 20.06
CA ASP A 950 35.89 18.79 19.69
C ASP A 950 36.00 18.07 18.32
N VAL A 951 37.21 17.98 17.77
CA VAL A 951 37.44 17.39 16.44
C VAL A 951 36.94 15.94 16.33
N ARG A 952 37.04 15.15 17.40
CA ARG A 952 36.59 13.74 17.39
C ARG A 952 35.07 13.66 17.43
N ALA A 953 34.43 14.46 18.27
CA ALA A 953 32.98 14.56 18.34
C ALA A 953 32.41 15.06 17.01
N ARG A 954 33.01 16.10 16.41
CA ARG A 954 32.66 16.57 15.06
C ARG A 954 32.74 15.46 14.02
N PHE A 955 33.82 14.67 14.00
CA PHE A 955 33.96 13.56 13.06
C PHE A 955 32.87 12.49 13.22
N ALA A 956 32.47 12.21 14.46
CA ALA A 956 31.45 11.21 14.78
C ALA A 956 30.07 11.62 14.25
N VAL A 957 29.69 12.88 14.46
CA VAL A 957 28.35 13.40 14.09
C VAL A 957 28.30 14.03 12.70
N ALA A 958 29.44 14.26 12.04
CA ALA A 958 29.48 14.85 10.70
C ALA A 958 28.73 13.96 9.70
N PRO A 959 27.82 14.55 8.89
CA PRO A 959 27.14 13.83 7.82
C PRO A 959 28.14 13.16 6.86
N GLY A 960 27.72 12.07 6.23
CA GLY A 960 28.53 11.31 5.28
C GLY A 960 28.22 11.63 3.82
N ALA A 961 29.05 11.10 2.93
CA ALA A 961 28.77 10.98 1.50
C ALA A 961 28.70 9.49 1.15
N ALA A 962 27.92 9.12 0.13
CA ALA A 962 27.82 7.74 -0.34
C ALA A 962 28.16 7.61 -1.83
N GLY A 963 28.58 6.42 -2.25
CA GLY A 963 28.74 6.05 -3.65
C GLY A 963 29.68 6.97 -4.44
N ALA A 964 29.16 7.56 -5.52
CA ALA A 964 29.93 8.43 -6.41
C ALA A 964 30.45 9.69 -5.69
N GLU A 965 29.65 10.30 -4.83
CA GLU A 965 30.03 11.53 -4.13
C GLU A 965 31.06 11.29 -3.04
N GLU A 966 31.05 10.12 -2.41
CA GLU A 966 32.15 9.72 -1.52
C GLU A 966 33.49 9.63 -2.27
N THR A 967 33.46 9.08 -3.48
CA THR A 967 34.65 8.94 -4.33
C THR A 967 35.15 10.30 -4.79
N ALA A 968 34.25 11.18 -5.24
CA ALA A 968 34.57 12.54 -5.64
C ALA A 968 35.13 13.36 -4.47
N ALA A 969 34.50 13.28 -3.29
CA ALA A 969 34.96 13.95 -2.08
C ALA A 969 36.36 13.48 -1.65
N ARG A 970 36.64 12.16 -1.71
CA ARG A 970 37.97 11.62 -1.42
C ARG A 970 39.02 12.12 -2.41
N SER A 971 38.69 12.23 -3.70
CA SER A 971 39.60 12.76 -4.72
C SER A 971 39.94 14.23 -4.43
N LEU A 972 38.91 15.06 -4.24
CA LEU A 972 39.06 16.49 -3.98
C LEU A 972 39.83 16.75 -2.68
N TYR A 973 39.54 15.99 -1.62
CA TYR A 973 40.29 16.07 -0.37
C TYR A 973 41.77 15.70 -0.55
N ARG A 974 42.10 14.63 -1.30
CA ARG A 974 43.50 14.21 -1.48
C ARG A 974 44.33 15.27 -2.18
N GLU A 975 43.75 15.92 -3.18
CA GLU A 975 44.40 17.00 -3.94
C GLU A 975 44.69 18.23 -3.07
N HIS A 976 43.79 18.57 -2.14
CA HIS A 976 43.88 19.79 -1.33
C HIS A 976 44.08 19.53 0.18
N ARG A 977 44.60 18.37 0.55
CA ARG A 977 44.66 17.91 1.96
C ARG A 977 45.33 18.91 2.89
N ASP A 978 46.54 19.34 2.55
CA ASP A 978 47.35 20.22 3.41
C ASP A 978 46.72 21.62 3.48
N TYR A 979 46.18 22.11 2.36
CA TYR A 979 45.44 23.38 2.29
C TYR A 979 44.19 23.36 3.17
N LEU A 980 43.31 22.36 3.02
CA LEU A 980 42.06 22.25 3.79
C LEU A 980 42.31 22.03 5.28
N GLY A 981 43.35 21.25 5.61
CA GLY A 981 43.76 21.07 7.00
C GLY A 981 44.20 22.39 7.64
N GLU A 982 44.96 23.22 6.93
CA GLU A 982 45.39 24.55 7.40
C GLU A 982 44.21 25.54 7.45
N LEU A 983 43.27 25.45 6.50
CA LEU A 983 42.10 26.31 6.41
C LEU A 983 41.17 26.15 7.61
N LEU A 984 41.03 24.95 8.17
CA LEU A 984 40.15 24.69 9.32
C LEU A 984 40.88 24.81 10.66
N ALA A 985 42.12 24.35 10.71
CA ALA A 985 42.93 24.37 11.93
C ALA A 985 44.39 24.68 11.55
N PRO A 986 44.83 25.94 11.64
CA PRO A 986 46.21 26.31 11.32
C PRO A 986 47.22 25.45 12.10
N TRP A 987 48.27 24.96 11.43
CA TRP A 987 49.24 24.05 12.03
C TRP A 987 50.67 24.57 11.88
N ASP A 988 51.27 25.01 12.99
CA ASP A 988 52.58 25.66 12.97
C ASP A 988 53.73 24.74 12.58
N LEU A 989 53.58 23.42 12.75
CA LEU A 989 54.60 22.44 12.36
C LEU A 989 54.72 22.29 10.84
N ARG A 990 53.63 22.50 10.08
CA ARG A 990 53.62 22.35 8.63
C ARG A 990 52.59 23.28 7.98
N PRO A 991 52.83 24.61 8.03
CA PRO A 991 51.86 25.59 7.56
C PRO A 991 51.73 25.56 6.05
N HIS A 992 50.49 25.69 5.55
CA HIS A 992 50.22 25.93 4.14
C HIS A 992 49.97 27.44 3.90
N PRO A 993 50.82 28.17 3.16
CA PRO A 993 50.73 29.64 3.06
C PRO A 993 49.36 30.17 2.62
N ARG A 994 48.80 29.62 1.52
CA ARG A 994 47.46 30.00 1.04
C ARG A 994 46.35 29.67 2.05
N GLY A 995 46.33 28.44 2.58
CA GLY A 995 45.34 28.02 3.58
C GLY A 995 45.37 28.88 4.85
N ARG A 996 46.56 29.32 5.29
CA ARG A 996 46.70 30.23 6.45
C ARG A 996 46.18 31.64 6.15
N ALA A 997 46.47 32.17 4.96
CA ALA A 997 45.94 33.46 4.52
C ALA A 997 44.41 33.42 4.39
N ASP A 998 43.87 32.38 3.77
CA ASP A 998 42.43 32.18 3.58
C ASP A 998 41.70 31.95 4.93
N HIS A 999 42.31 31.21 5.86
CA HIS A 999 41.81 31.11 7.24
C HIS A 999 41.73 32.48 7.90
N ALA A 1000 42.79 33.29 7.79
CA ALA A 1000 42.82 34.63 8.38
C ALA A 1000 41.77 35.57 7.74
N ALA A 1001 41.49 35.42 6.45
CA ALA A 1001 40.45 36.17 5.76
C ALA A 1001 39.03 35.75 6.17
N LEU A 1002 38.78 34.45 6.39
CA LEU A 1002 37.47 33.94 6.81
C LEU A 1002 37.18 34.12 8.30
N ALA A 1003 38.19 34.01 9.17
CA ALA A 1003 38.00 33.97 10.63
C ALA A 1003 37.12 35.11 11.19
N PRO A 1004 37.26 36.38 10.77
CA PRO A 1004 36.40 37.47 11.24
C PRO A 1004 34.92 37.27 10.87
N LEU A 1005 34.65 36.69 9.69
CA LEU A 1005 33.29 36.46 9.20
C LEU A 1005 32.60 35.36 10.03
N LEU A 1006 33.35 34.31 10.37
CA LEU A 1006 32.86 33.14 11.10
C LEU A 1006 32.53 33.44 12.58
N VAL A 1007 33.10 34.51 13.15
CA VAL A 1007 32.79 34.95 14.53
C VAL A 1007 31.34 35.38 14.68
N THR A 1008 30.70 35.88 13.62
CA THR A 1008 29.33 36.41 13.63
C THR A 1008 28.31 35.41 14.17
N GLN A 1009 28.45 34.12 13.85
CA GLN A 1009 27.55 33.05 14.31
C GLN A 1009 27.94 32.41 15.65
N ALA A 1010 29.11 32.74 16.22
CA ALA A 1010 29.69 31.97 17.32
C ALA A 1010 28.83 31.99 18.60
N ALA A 1011 28.35 33.17 19.01
CA ALA A 1011 27.53 33.30 20.22
C ALA A 1011 26.17 32.60 20.07
N ALA A 1012 25.55 32.70 18.89
CA ALA A 1012 24.28 32.05 18.59
C ALA A 1012 24.42 30.52 18.54
N ALA A 1013 25.48 30.01 17.90
CA ALA A 1013 25.76 28.57 17.84
C ALA A 1013 26.00 27.98 19.23
N ALA A 1014 26.81 28.65 20.06
CA ALA A 1014 27.06 28.21 21.43
C ALA A 1014 25.78 28.27 22.30
N GLY A 1015 24.94 29.30 22.10
CA GLY A 1015 23.66 29.44 22.78
C GLY A 1015 22.66 28.35 22.39
N ALA A 1016 22.55 28.04 21.10
CA ALA A 1016 21.70 26.97 20.58
C ALA A 1016 22.18 25.60 21.10
N GLY A 1017 23.48 25.31 21.05
CA GLY A 1017 24.05 24.07 21.58
C GLY A 1017 23.79 23.87 23.07
N ARG A 1018 23.89 24.94 23.88
CA ARG A 1018 23.49 24.89 25.29
C ARG A 1018 22.00 24.61 25.45
N ALA A 1019 21.13 25.31 24.72
CA ALA A 1019 19.68 25.11 24.81
C ALA A 1019 19.28 23.67 24.44
N VAL A 1020 19.87 23.10 23.39
CA VAL A 1020 19.64 21.72 22.96
C VAL A 1020 20.09 20.71 24.01
N ARG A 1021 21.31 20.85 24.54
CA ARG A 1021 21.83 19.95 25.58
C ARG A 1021 21.06 20.07 26.89
N ASP A 1022 20.66 21.27 27.27
CA ASP A 1022 19.83 21.52 28.44
C ASP A 1022 18.43 20.89 28.30
N ALA A 1023 17.80 21.02 27.13
CA ALA A 1023 16.53 20.36 26.85
C ALA A 1023 16.67 18.83 26.82
N ALA A 1024 17.77 18.31 26.27
CA ALA A 1024 18.06 16.87 26.27
C ALA A 1024 18.22 16.33 27.71
N ALA A 1025 18.97 17.04 28.55
CA ALA A 1025 19.18 16.69 29.96
C ALA A 1025 17.87 16.67 30.77
N ARG A 1026 16.89 17.50 30.40
CA ARG A 1026 15.56 17.52 31.01
C ARG A 1026 14.53 16.58 30.36
N GLY A 1027 14.91 15.86 29.30
CA GLY A 1027 13.98 15.03 28.52
C GLY A 1027 12.91 15.84 27.77
N GLU A 1028 13.18 17.11 27.47
CA GLU A 1028 12.30 18.03 26.74
C GLU A 1028 12.67 18.20 25.26
N LEU A 1029 13.82 17.63 24.83
CA LEU A 1029 14.27 17.71 23.43
C LEU A 1029 13.47 16.73 22.55
N TRP A 1030 12.94 17.23 21.43
CA TRP A 1030 12.30 16.41 20.41
C TRP A 1030 13.35 15.94 19.39
N GLY A 1031 13.55 14.63 19.25
CA GLY A 1031 14.64 14.06 18.44
C GLY A 1031 15.98 14.02 19.18
N THR A 1032 17.09 14.01 18.45
CA THR A 1032 18.46 14.00 19.02
C THR A 1032 19.25 15.26 18.70
N GLU A 1033 20.32 15.53 19.45
CA GLU A 1033 21.26 16.62 19.13
C GLU A 1033 21.90 16.40 17.74
N GLU A 1034 22.12 15.14 17.35
CA GLU A 1034 22.66 14.77 16.03
C GLU A 1034 21.70 15.13 14.90
N ASP A 1035 20.39 14.87 15.06
CA ASP A 1035 19.36 15.23 14.06
C ASP A 1035 19.26 16.75 13.86
N VAL A 1036 19.31 17.49 14.97
CA VAL A 1036 19.29 18.96 14.94
C VAL A 1036 20.55 19.48 14.22
N LEU A 1037 21.72 18.96 14.56
CA LEU A 1037 22.99 19.32 13.94
C LEU A 1037 23.04 19.00 12.44
N ALA A 1038 22.51 17.84 12.03
CA ALA A 1038 22.41 17.47 10.62
C ALA A 1038 21.49 18.45 9.85
N SER A 1039 20.36 18.85 10.44
CA SER A 1039 19.48 19.86 9.85
C SER A 1039 20.15 21.23 9.76
N LEU A 1040 20.90 21.63 10.79
CA LEU A 1040 21.67 22.88 10.77
C LEU A 1040 22.80 22.86 9.74
N ALA A 1041 23.47 21.72 9.55
CA ALA A 1041 24.50 21.56 8.51
C ALA A 1041 23.91 21.82 7.11
N HIS A 1042 22.76 21.22 6.82
CA HIS A 1042 22.04 21.44 5.57
C HIS A 1042 21.70 22.92 5.37
N MET A 1043 21.16 23.56 6.40
CA MET A 1043 20.78 24.97 6.34
C MET A 1043 21.98 25.92 6.22
N THR A 1044 23.17 25.52 6.66
CA THR A 1044 24.41 26.28 6.46
C THR A 1044 24.84 26.23 4.99
N VAL A 1045 24.85 25.04 4.38
CA VAL A 1045 25.20 24.87 2.96
C VAL A 1045 24.17 25.58 2.07
N ASN A 1046 22.86 25.43 2.38
CA ASN A 1046 21.75 26.05 1.64
C ASN A 1046 21.87 27.58 1.52
N ARG A 1047 22.34 28.27 2.56
CA ARG A 1047 22.46 29.74 2.52
C ARG A 1047 23.63 30.20 1.68
N LEU A 1048 24.73 29.45 1.70
CA LEU A 1048 25.97 29.79 1.00
C LEU A 1048 25.90 29.47 -0.49
N LEU A 1049 25.32 28.34 -0.88
CA LEU A 1049 25.41 27.80 -2.24
C LEU A 1049 24.02 27.55 -2.85
N PRO A 1050 23.88 27.56 -4.19
CA PRO A 1050 22.70 27.05 -4.87
C PRO A 1050 22.31 25.63 -4.41
N VAL A 1051 21.01 25.33 -4.46
CA VAL A 1051 20.48 24.04 -4.00
C VAL A 1051 20.95 22.92 -4.94
N ASP A 1052 21.87 22.08 -4.46
CA ASP A 1052 22.43 20.92 -5.15
C ASP A 1052 22.83 19.87 -4.10
N LEU A 1053 22.00 18.83 -3.96
CA LEU A 1053 22.18 17.79 -2.95
C LEU A 1053 23.46 16.97 -3.16
N SER A 1054 23.83 16.72 -4.42
CA SER A 1054 25.06 15.99 -4.75
C SER A 1054 26.29 16.79 -4.34
N ARG A 1055 26.28 18.11 -4.57
CA ARG A 1055 27.34 19.01 -4.10
C ARG A 1055 27.39 19.09 -2.58
N GLU A 1056 26.25 19.12 -1.91
CA GLU A 1056 26.15 19.11 -0.45
C GLU A 1056 26.76 17.83 0.15
N GLU A 1057 26.43 16.65 -0.39
CA GLU A 1057 27.04 15.39 0.05
C GLU A 1057 28.56 15.38 -0.15
N ARG A 1058 29.07 15.89 -1.28
CA ARG A 1058 30.51 16.04 -1.47
C ARG A 1058 31.16 16.91 -0.40
N ILE A 1059 30.55 18.03 -0.05
CA ILE A 1059 31.04 18.95 0.99
C ILE A 1059 31.16 18.21 2.33
N TYR A 1060 30.15 17.42 2.71
CA TYR A 1060 30.20 16.59 3.91
C TYR A 1060 31.30 15.53 3.85
N GLY A 1061 31.45 14.85 2.71
CA GLY A 1061 32.53 13.89 2.49
C GLY A 1061 33.92 14.52 2.62
N VAL A 1062 34.14 15.71 2.04
CA VAL A 1062 35.40 16.45 2.14
C VAL A 1062 35.67 16.80 3.60
N TRP A 1063 34.70 17.43 4.26
CA TRP A 1063 34.82 17.86 5.66
C TRP A 1063 35.19 16.70 6.58
N LYS A 1064 34.49 15.55 6.47
CA LYS A 1064 34.75 14.35 7.27
C LYS A 1064 36.17 13.80 7.07
N ASN A 1065 36.69 13.84 5.84
CA ASN A 1065 38.08 13.45 5.56
C ASN A 1065 39.11 14.44 6.15
N VAL A 1066 38.80 15.75 6.14
CA VAL A 1066 39.65 16.78 6.75
C VAL A 1066 39.70 16.63 8.27
N LEU A 1067 38.54 16.45 8.92
CA LEU A 1067 38.46 16.19 10.37
C LEU A 1067 39.27 14.97 10.80
N ARG A 1068 39.20 13.87 10.05
CA ARG A 1068 40.04 12.68 10.28
C ARG A 1068 41.54 13.00 10.23
N THR A 1069 41.93 13.93 9.36
CA THR A 1069 43.33 14.35 9.22
C THR A 1069 43.78 15.20 10.39
N ILE A 1070 42.97 16.19 10.77
CA ILE A 1070 43.26 17.11 11.88
C ILE A 1070 43.33 16.32 13.19
N GLY A 1071 42.40 15.39 13.42
CA GLY A 1071 42.40 14.54 14.62
C GLY A 1071 43.58 13.55 14.72
N GLY A 1072 44.32 13.36 13.62
CA GLY A 1072 45.55 12.55 13.57
C GLY A 1072 46.84 13.37 13.59
N ARG A 1073 46.77 14.71 13.69
CA ARG A 1073 47.97 15.54 13.83
C ARG A 1073 48.61 15.27 15.20
N PRO A 1074 49.95 15.11 15.27
CA PRO A 1074 50.64 15.10 16.54
C PRO A 1074 50.44 16.45 17.25
N ALA A 1075 50.28 16.38 18.57
CA ALA A 1075 50.07 17.53 19.45
C ALA A 1075 51.24 18.51 19.39
#